data_AF-A0A966VIF5-F1
#
_entry.id   AF-A0A966VIF5-F1
#
_cell.length_a   1.000
_cell.length_b   1.000
_cell.length_c   1.000
_cell.angle_alpha   90.00
_cell.angle_beta   90.00
_cell.angle_gamma   90.00
#
_symmetry.space_group_name_H-M   'P 1'
#
loop_
_entity.id
_entity.type
_entity.pdbx_description
1 polymer ?
#
loop_
_entity_poly.entity_id
_entity_poly.type
_entity_poly.pdbx_seq_one_letter_code
_entity_poly.pdbx_strand_id
1 'polypeptide(L)'
;MSDNDNHHLLNYKAPGSFEETRYEKLHNVIFDSPTEGSNAIAHAIAALIRKKQEKNKTCVLGLATGSSPLSVYRELVRLHKEEGLSFKNVITFNLDEYYPIAKEDIQSYHYFMHSNLFDHIDIPKENINIPNGEVPQEEVRASSIAYDKKIKEVGGIDLQILGIGRTGHIGFNEPGSHLNSQTRTITLDHLTRSDASASFQGLENVPRKAITMGIQTILNAKRIMLMAWGTNKAEIIQKAVEGEISPIIPTTYLQYHENTTIVLDTEAASELTRIKTPWIVSGCDWNEHLRAKAITWLCETTGKSILKLTDEDYNQHGMSDLLAHYGSAYDLNIEVFNRLQHSITGWPGGKPNADDAYRPERANPERKRVIIFSPHPDDDVISMGGTFDRLVNQGHEVHIAYQTSGNIAVSDHEALKYLEVTQEIFNSGNSSELLALKNAFLHQNPQHPAPKEICKLKGSIRRSESLAATRYFGIPDKQVHFMNLPFYETGLIAKNPIGPEDIDRTVALIEEIKPHQIFAAGDLADPHGTHRVCLDVIFAALSILKPKSFMKDCWVWLYRGAWHEWEIHEIEMAVPMSPDQVLRKRKAIFYHQSQKDGVMFQGNDSREFWVRAEERNAATAKKYHTMGLAQYAAMEAFKRYFF
;
A
#
# COMPACT_ATOMS: atom_id res chain seq x y z
N MET A 1 -23.07 -9.78 8.34
CA MET A 1 -23.50 -9.18 9.62
C MET A 1 -24.25 -7.90 9.30
N SER A 2 -25.33 -7.58 9.99
CA SER A 2 -26.11 -6.35 9.72
C SER A 2 -25.37 -5.10 10.18
N ASP A 3 -25.56 -3.97 9.49
CA ASP A 3 -24.88 -2.67 9.76
C ASP A 3 -24.99 -2.16 11.21
N ASN A 4 -25.97 -2.64 11.98
CA ASN A 4 -26.13 -2.30 13.40
C ASN A 4 -25.11 -2.96 14.35
N ASP A 5 -24.42 -4.03 13.95
CA ASP A 5 -23.44 -4.71 14.82
C ASP A 5 -22.06 -4.01 14.83
N ASN A 6 -21.73 -3.24 13.79
CA ASN A 6 -20.40 -2.64 13.63
C ASN A 6 -20.13 -1.44 14.56
N HIS A 7 -21.17 -0.74 15.06
CA HIS A 7 -20.97 0.42 15.94
C HIS A 7 -20.31 0.05 17.28
N HIS A 8 -20.54 -1.17 17.78
CA HIS A 8 -19.98 -1.59 19.06
C HIS A 8 -18.50 -1.99 18.99
N LEU A 9 -17.97 -2.25 17.79
CA LEU A 9 -16.60 -2.73 17.60
C LEU A 9 -15.54 -1.72 18.02
N LEU A 10 -15.79 -0.42 17.79
CA LEU A 10 -14.84 0.64 18.11
C LEU A 10 -14.95 1.17 19.54
N ASN A 11 -15.83 0.60 20.39
CA ASN A 11 -15.96 1.06 21.77
C ASN A 11 -14.67 0.83 22.54
N TYR A 12 -14.21 1.88 23.22
CA TYR A 12 -12.98 1.84 23.98
C TYR A 12 -12.98 0.70 25.01
N LYS A 13 -11.87 -0.03 25.06
CA LYS A 13 -11.56 -1.03 26.08
C LYS A 13 -10.18 -0.71 26.66
N ALA A 14 -9.97 -0.99 27.94
CA ALA A 14 -8.65 -0.82 28.53
C ALA A 14 -7.63 -1.73 27.81
N PRO A 15 -6.54 -1.18 27.26
CA PRO A 15 -5.50 -1.97 26.60
C PRO A 15 -4.72 -2.81 27.62
N GLY A 16 -4.09 -3.89 27.15
CA GLY A 16 -3.25 -4.74 28.00
C GLY A 16 -4.03 -5.57 29.05
N SER A 17 -5.36 -5.61 28.97
CA SER A 17 -6.20 -6.26 29.97
C SER A 17 -6.26 -7.78 29.82
N PHE A 18 -6.03 -8.30 28.61
CA PHE A 18 -5.98 -9.74 28.33
C PHE A 18 -4.54 -10.21 28.08
N GLU A 19 -4.27 -11.50 28.30
CA GLU A 19 -2.94 -12.09 28.16
C GLU A 19 -2.35 -11.85 26.76
N GLU A 20 -3.17 -12.06 25.73
CA GLU A 20 -2.81 -11.85 24.33
C GLU A 20 -2.49 -10.38 24.00
N THR A 21 -3.00 -9.42 24.78
CA THR A 21 -2.81 -7.98 24.55
C THR A 21 -1.83 -7.34 25.53
N ARG A 22 -1.20 -8.11 26.44
CA ARG A 22 -0.46 -7.60 27.61
C ARG A 22 0.63 -6.54 27.35
N TYR A 23 1.17 -6.47 26.13
CA TYR A 23 2.17 -5.48 25.73
C TYR A 23 1.57 -4.18 25.19
N GLU A 24 0.28 -4.18 24.86
CA GLU A 24 -0.41 -3.05 24.27
C GLU A 24 -0.77 -2.01 25.33
N LYS A 25 -0.40 -0.77 25.06
CA LYS A 25 -0.69 0.42 25.88
C LYS A 25 -1.75 1.33 25.25
N LEU A 26 -2.18 1.01 24.03
CA LEU A 26 -3.26 1.69 23.32
C LEU A 26 -4.30 0.68 22.84
N HIS A 27 -5.58 0.99 23.08
CA HIS A 27 -6.67 0.16 22.57
C HIS A 27 -6.65 0.18 21.05
N ASN A 28 -6.68 -0.99 20.43
CA ASN A 28 -6.69 -1.12 19.00
C ASN A 28 -7.69 -2.19 18.53
N VAL A 29 -8.20 -2.01 17.31
CA VAL A 29 -9.13 -2.91 16.63
C VAL A 29 -8.59 -3.16 15.23
N ILE A 30 -8.52 -4.45 14.85
CA ILE A 30 -8.00 -4.89 13.56
C ILE A 30 -9.17 -5.33 12.68
N PHE A 31 -9.19 -4.85 11.45
CA PHE A 31 -10.14 -5.23 10.40
C PHE A 31 -9.42 -5.97 9.27
N ASP A 32 -10.17 -6.76 8.49
CA ASP A 32 -9.60 -7.53 7.38
C ASP A 32 -9.22 -6.62 6.19
N SER A 33 -9.79 -5.41 6.12
CA SER A 33 -9.44 -4.43 5.09
C SER A 33 -9.53 -2.98 5.56
N PRO A 34 -8.79 -2.06 4.90
CA PRO A 34 -8.93 -0.62 5.12
C PRO A 34 -10.35 -0.10 4.91
N THR A 35 -11.10 -0.70 3.98
CA THR A 35 -12.47 -0.31 3.66
C THR A 35 -13.42 -0.61 4.82
N GLU A 36 -13.33 -1.80 5.40
CA GLU A 36 -14.14 -2.17 6.57
C GLU A 36 -13.84 -1.27 7.78
N GLY A 37 -12.55 -1.04 8.06
CA GLY A 37 -12.15 -0.12 9.12
C GLY A 37 -12.63 1.31 8.87
N SER A 38 -12.54 1.79 7.62
CA SER A 38 -13.04 3.11 7.23
C SER A 38 -14.56 3.23 7.39
N ASN A 39 -15.31 2.19 7.01
CA ASN A 39 -16.76 2.15 7.20
C ASN A 39 -17.12 2.16 8.68
N ALA A 40 -16.42 1.40 9.52
CA ALA A 40 -16.64 1.41 10.97
C ALA A 40 -16.42 2.82 11.58
N ILE A 41 -15.37 3.53 11.14
CA ILE A 41 -15.10 4.91 11.57
C ILE A 41 -16.22 5.86 11.11
N ALA A 42 -16.63 5.78 9.83
CA ALA A 42 -17.70 6.60 9.28
C ALA A 42 -19.03 6.39 10.04
N HIS A 43 -19.37 5.13 10.35
CA HIS A 43 -20.57 4.80 11.13
C HIS A 43 -20.49 5.29 12.58
N ALA A 44 -19.30 5.26 13.21
CA ALA A 44 -19.11 5.83 14.54
C ALA A 44 -19.28 7.36 14.55
N ILE A 45 -18.78 8.05 13.52
CA ILE A 45 -18.99 9.49 13.32
C ILE A 45 -20.50 9.77 13.12
N ALA A 46 -21.15 9.03 12.23
CA ALA A 46 -22.58 9.18 11.95
C ALA A 46 -23.46 8.96 13.19
N ALA A 47 -23.16 7.94 13.99
CA ALA A 47 -23.85 7.67 15.25
C ALA A 47 -23.64 8.78 16.28
N LEU A 48 -22.44 9.35 16.37
CA LEU A 48 -22.17 10.50 17.24
C LEU A 48 -22.97 11.73 16.80
N ILE A 49 -23.02 12.02 15.50
CA ILE A 49 -23.80 13.12 14.92
C ILE A 49 -25.29 12.93 15.28
N ARG A 50 -25.86 11.76 14.98
CA ARG A 50 -27.28 11.43 15.28
C ARG A 50 -27.58 11.57 16.77
N LYS A 51 -26.74 11.01 17.65
CA LYS A 51 -26.89 11.11 19.11
C LYS A 51 -26.83 12.55 19.64
N LYS A 52 -26.03 13.41 19.01
CA LYS A 52 -25.96 14.85 19.34
C LYS A 52 -27.19 15.60 18.84
N GLN A 53 -27.65 15.29 17.62
CA GLN A 53 -28.87 15.83 17.02
C GLN A 53 -30.12 15.51 17.85
N GLU A 54 -30.28 14.25 18.28
CA GLU A 54 -31.39 13.83 19.16
C GLU A 54 -31.46 14.65 20.45
N LYS A 55 -30.33 15.16 20.93
CA LYS A 55 -30.22 15.99 22.13
C LYS A 55 -30.23 17.48 21.84
N ASN A 56 -30.46 17.89 20.60
CA ASN A 56 -30.35 19.26 20.10
C ASN A 56 -29.01 19.92 20.48
N LYS A 57 -27.92 19.14 20.42
CA LYS A 57 -26.56 19.61 20.68
C LYS A 57 -25.73 19.64 19.40
N THR A 58 -24.79 20.57 19.35
CA THR A 58 -23.76 20.60 18.31
C THR A 58 -22.81 19.40 18.46
N CYS A 59 -22.43 18.82 17.33
CA CYS A 59 -21.38 17.80 17.25
C CYS A 59 -20.09 18.46 16.76
N VAL A 60 -19.02 18.42 17.57
CA VAL A 60 -17.72 19.02 17.20
C VAL A 60 -16.76 17.91 16.77
N LEU A 61 -16.30 17.95 15.52
CA LEU A 61 -15.44 16.93 14.93
C LEU A 61 -14.06 17.49 14.60
N GLY A 62 -13.01 16.77 14.96
CA GLY A 62 -11.65 16.99 14.51
C GLY A 62 -11.34 16.11 13.31
N LEU A 63 -10.90 16.68 12.19
CA LEU A 63 -10.72 15.99 10.91
C LEU A 63 -9.26 15.94 10.48
N ALA A 64 -8.89 14.86 9.80
CA ALA A 64 -7.55 14.61 9.25
C ALA A 64 -7.55 14.67 7.71
N THR A 65 -6.39 14.84 7.11
CA THR A 65 -6.20 14.80 5.65
C THR A 65 -5.32 13.61 5.24
N GLY A 66 -4.94 13.55 3.96
CA GLY A 66 -4.12 12.47 3.41
C GLY A 66 -4.93 11.30 2.86
N SER A 67 -4.24 10.22 2.46
CA SER A 67 -4.88 9.08 1.79
C SER A 67 -5.76 8.24 2.73
N SER A 68 -5.36 8.08 4.00
CA SER A 68 -6.07 7.21 4.96
C SER A 68 -7.55 7.56 5.19
N PRO A 69 -7.96 8.83 5.39
CA PRO A 69 -9.36 9.17 5.64
C PRO A 69 -10.25 9.26 4.40
N LEU A 70 -9.72 9.12 3.16
CA LEU A 70 -10.51 9.27 1.94
C LEU A 70 -11.72 8.32 1.89
N SER A 71 -11.52 7.05 2.26
CA SER A 71 -12.62 6.06 2.30
C SER A 71 -13.66 6.38 3.38
N VAL A 72 -13.24 6.94 4.52
CA VAL A 72 -14.16 7.43 5.56
C VAL A 72 -15.03 8.56 5.00
N TYR A 73 -14.44 9.51 4.28
CA TYR A 73 -15.19 10.63 3.70
C TYR A 73 -16.16 10.19 2.60
N ARG A 74 -15.75 9.27 1.73
CA ARG A 74 -16.65 8.68 0.72
C ARG A 74 -17.86 8.03 1.38
N GLU A 75 -17.65 7.27 2.45
CA GLU A 75 -18.75 6.63 3.16
C GLU A 75 -19.66 7.65 3.89
N LEU A 76 -19.10 8.70 4.50
CA LEU A 76 -19.91 9.78 5.08
C LEU A 76 -20.77 10.50 4.04
N VAL A 77 -20.23 10.73 2.83
CA VAL A 77 -20.96 11.30 1.70
C VAL A 77 -22.08 10.36 1.24
N ARG A 78 -21.82 9.05 1.19
CA ARG A 78 -22.84 8.04 0.89
C ARG A 78 -23.96 8.06 1.92
N LEU A 79 -23.62 8.00 3.22
CA LEU A 79 -24.57 8.08 4.34
C LEU A 79 -25.40 9.37 4.31
N HIS A 80 -24.84 10.49 3.88
CA HIS A 80 -25.58 11.73 3.67
C HIS A 80 -26.61 11.61 2.54
N LYS A 81 -26.16 11.18 1.36
CA LYS A 81 -26.96 11.15 0.13
C LYS A 81 -28.04 10.06 0.14
N GLU A 82 -27.74 8.91 0.73
CA GLU A 82 -28.58 7.71 0.65
C GLU A 82 -29.37 7.45 1.95
N GLU A 83 -28.84 7.84 3.11
CA GLU A 83 -29.42 7.52 4.43
C GLU A 83 -29.81 8.75 5.25
N GLY A 84 -29.72 9.95 4.67
CA GLY A 84 -30.21 11.19 5.28
C GLY A 84 -29.40 11.68 6.49
N LEU A 85 -28.14 11.28 6.64
CA LEU A 85 -27.25 11.84 7.67
C LEU A 85 -27.03 13.35 7.42
N SER A 86 -27.49 14.23 8.31
CA SER A 86 -27.31 15.69 8.17
C SER A 86 -26.10 16.20 8.96
N PHE A 87 -25.39 17.18 8.41
CA PHE A 87 -24.25 17.87 8.99
C PHE A 87 -24.58 19.31 9.44
N LYS A 88 -25.86 19.72 9.41
CA LYS A 88 -26.28 21.09 9.78
C LYS A 88 -25.90 21.53 11.19
N ASN A 89 -25.83 20.60 12.14
CA ASN A 89 -25.42 20.87 13.53
C ASN A 89 -23.99 20.41 13.83
N VAL A 90 -23.16 20.25 12.81
CA VAL A 90 -21.76 19.83 12.93
C VAL A 90 -20.84 21.04 12.81
N ILE A 91 -19.82 21.11 13.66
CA ILE A 91 -18.68 22.03 13.56
C ILE A 91 -17.42 21.19 13.38
N THR A 92 -16.58 21.54 12.40
CA THR A 92 -15.36 20.79 12.09
C THR A 92 -14.11 21.62 12.36
N PHE A 93 -13.03 20.95 12.77
CA PHE A 93 -11.69 21.51 12.92
C PHE A 93 -10.66 20.58 12.26
N ASN A 94 -9.96 21.04 11.24
CA ASN A 94 -8.88 20.31 10.59
C ASN A 94 -7.55 20.42 11.36
N LEU A 95 -6.78 19.33 11.39
CA LEU A 95 -5.50 19.27 12.10
C LEU A 95 -4.50 20.32 11.64
N ASP A 96 -4.42 20.58 10.33
CA ASP A 96 -3.31 21.31 9.76
C ASP A 96 -3.63 21.95 8.40
N GLU A 97 -2.71 22.81 7.96
CA GLU A 97 -2.61 23.35 6.59
C GLU A 97 -1.13 23.65 6.29
N TYR A 98 -0.72 23.48 5.02
CA TYR A 98 0.62 23.89 4.60
C TYR A 98 0.83 25.41 4.75
N TYR A 99 2.10 25.84 4.86
CA TYR A 99 2.41 27.26 5.02
C TYR A 99 3.73 27.69 4.34
N PRO A 100 3.71 28.76 3.53
CA PRO A 100 2.52 29.41 2.97
C PRO A 100 1.87 28.52 1.88
N ILE A 101 0.55 28.54 1.75
CA ILE A 101 -0.18 27.94 0.63
C ILE A 101 -1.50 28.67 0.39
N ALA A 102 -1.91 28.83 -0.87
CA ALA A 102 -3.19 29.40 -1.24
C ALA A 102 -4.32 28.36 -1.09
N LYS A 103 -5.53 28.79 -0.77
CA LYS A 103 -6.69 27.89 -0.56
C LYS A 103 -7.17 27.23 -1.86
N GLU A 104 -6.92 27.88 -2.98
CA GLU A 104 -7.28 27.42 -4.32
C GLU A 104 -6.25 26.45 -4.90
N ASP A 105 -5.09 26.30 -4.25
CA ASP A 105 -4.09 25.31 -4.66
C ASP A 105 -4.65 23.90 -4.44
N ILE A 106 -4.60 23.04 -5.48
CA ILE A 106 -5.10 21.65 -5.38
C ILE A 106 -4.41 20.84 -4.29
N GLN A 107 -3.20 21.24 -3.87
CA GLN A 107 -2.44 20.58 -2.82
C GLN A 107 -2.70 21.15 -1.43
N SER A 108 -3.51 22.21 -1.31
CA SER A 108 -3.95 22.72 -0.02
C SER A 108 -4.92 21.75 0.65
N TYR A 109 -4.86 21.70 1.98
CA TYR A 109 -5.81 20.92 2.77
C TYR A 109 -7.20 21.54 2.76
N HIS A 110 -7.32 22.84 2.51
CA HIS A 110 -8.56 23.50 2.16
C HIS A 110 -9.21 22.89 0.91
N TYR A 111 -8.51 22.87 -0.23
CA TYR A 111 -9.01 22.26 -1.47
C TYR A 111 -9.32 20.77 -1.28
N PHE A 112 -8.43 20.03 -0.60
CA PHE A 112 -8.61 18.62 -0.30
C PHE A 112 -9.94 18.36 0.43
N MET A 113 -10.23 19.10 1.50
CA MET A 113 -11.41 18.87 2.30
C MET A 113 -12.72 19.24 1.58
N HIS A 114 -12.69 20.32 0.79
CA HIS A 114 -13.82 20.70 -0.05
C HIS A 114 -14.14 19.63 -1.10
N SER A 115 -13.11 19.22 -1.83
CA SER A 115 -13.24 18.24 -2.92
C SER A 115 -13.70 16.87 -2.44
N ASN A 116 -13.27 16.43 -1.24
CA ASN A 116 -13.53 15.08 -0.75
C ASN A 116 -14.70 14.97 0.24
N LEU A 117 -15.12 16.07 0.87
CA LEU A 117 -16.19 16.03 1.89
C LEU A 117 -17.13 17.23 1.81
N PHE A 118 -16.65 18.45 2.05
CA PHE A 118 -17.52 19.58 2.39
C PHE A 118 -18.46 20.01 1.26
N ASP A 119 -18.07 19.87 0.00
CA ASP A 119 -18.94 20.22 -1.14
C ASP A 119 -20.01 19.15 -1.42
N HIS A 120 -19.97 18.02 -0.71
CA HIS A 120 -20.87 16.87 -0.92
C HIS A 120 -21.86 16.63 0.23
N ILE A 121 -21.85 17.49 1.26
CA ILE A 121 -22.69 17.40 2.47
C ILE A 121 -23.34 18.75 2.82
N ASP A 122 -24.34 18.75 3.71
CA ASP A 122 -25.10 19.94 4.10
C ASP A 122 -24.52 20.69 5.33
N ILE A 123 -23.19 20.75 5.45
CA ILE A 123 -22.52 21.49 6.54
C ILE A 123 -22.55 23.03 6.29
N PRO A 124 -22.86 23.87 7.28
CA PRO A 124 -22.77 25.33 7.15
C PRO A 124 -21.33 25.79 6.98
N LYS A 125 -21.08 26.75 6.07
CA LYS A 125 -19.70 27.20 5.75
C LYS A 125 -18.99 27.81 6.95
N GLU A 126 -19.72 28.51 7.81
CA GLU A 126 -19.24 29.13 9.06
C GLU A 126 -18.78 28.11 10.12
N ASN A 127 -19.20 26.84 9.97
CA ASN A 127 -18.87 25.74 10.86
C ASN A 127 -17.61 24.98 10.40
N ILE A 128 -17.05 25.31 9.24
CA ILE A 128 -15.81 24.72 8.73
C ILE A 128 -14.61 25.52 9.25
N ASN A 129 -13.66 24.85 9.92
CA ASN A 129 -12.46 25.50 10.46
C ASN A 129 -11.19 24.77 10.01
N ILE A 130 -10.41 25.42 9.15
CA ILE A 130 -9.11 24.93 8.69
C ILE A 130 -8.06 26.00 9.02
N PRO A 131 -6.86 25.63 9.52
CA PRO A 131 -5.76 26.60 9.66
C PRO A 131 -5.53 27.34 8.34
N ASN A 132 -5.29 28.65 8.40
CA ASN A 132 -5.17 29.46 7.19
C ASN A 132 -3.71 29.61 6.76
N GLY A 133 -3.35 28.95 5.65
CA GLY A 133 -2.01 28.99 5.03
C GLY A 133 -1.61 30.33 4.41
N GLU A 134 -2.53 31.28 4.30
CA GLU A 134 -2.32 32.61 3.68
C GLU A 134 -2.11 33.73 4.71
N VAL A 135 -2.16 33.41 6.00
CA VAL A 135 -2.01 34.41 7.07
C VAL A 135 -0.61 35.03 7.01
N PRO A 136 -0.46 36.37 7.14
CA PRO A 136 0.85 36.99 7.22
C PRO A 136 1.70 36.42 8.35
N GLN A 137 3.01 36.28 8.13
CA GLN A 137 3.96 35.63 9.06
C GLN A 137 3.86 36.16 10.51
N GLU A 138 3.63 37.45 10.66
CA GLU A 138 3.47 38.19 11.92
C GLU A 138 2.15 37.85 12.66
N GLU A 139 1.11 37.43 11.94
CA GLU A 139 -0.21 37.11 12.48
C GLU A 139 -0.40 35.61 12.76
N VAL A 140 0.47 34.74 12.23
CA VAL A 140 0.31 33.28 12.35
C VAL A 140 0.16 32.83 13.81
N ARG A 141 0.92 33.44 14.74
CA ARG A 141 0.81 33.14 16.18
C ARG A 141 -0.56 33.53 16.74
N ALA A 142 -1.06 34.71 16.40
CA ALA A 142 -2.36 35.19 16.86
C ALA A 142 -3.50 34.33 16.29
N SER A 143 -3.40 33.97 15.00
CA SER A 143 -4.34 33.05 14.32
C SER A 143 -4.36 31.66 14.99
N SER A 144 -3.19 31.11 15.30
CA SER A 144 -3.07 29.82 16.00
C SER A 144 -3.72 29.83 17.39
N ILE A 145 -3.53 30.90 18.16
CA ILE A 145 -4.17 31.09 19.47
C ILE A 145 -5.69 31.21 19.32
N ALA A 146 -6.16 31.96 18.32
CA ALA A 146 -7.59 32.11 18.04
C ALA A 146 -8.24 30.76 17.66
N TYR A 147 -7.51 29.91 16.93
CA TYR A 147 -7.95 28.56 16.56
C TYR A 147 -8.21 27.69 17.81
N ASP A 148 -7.23 27.58 18.72
CA ASP A 148 -7.39 26.85 19.98
C ASP A 148 -8.48 27.45 20.88
N LYS A 149 -8.64 28.78 20.86
CA LYS A 149 -9.70 29.47 21.60
C LYS A 149 -11.08 29.10 21.07
N LYS A 150 -11.26 29.10 19.75
CA LYS A 150 -12.54 28.74 19.10
C LYS A 150 -12.95 27.30 19.44
N ILE A 151 -12.00 26.36 19.48
CA ILE A 151 -12.24 24.97 19.92
C ILE A 151 -12.82 24.94 21.35
N LYS A 152 -12.24 25.73 22.26
CA LYS A 152 -12.71 25.80 23.66
C LYS A 152 -14.09 26.45 23.76
N GLU A 153 -14.33 27.53 23.02
CA GLU A 153 -15.60 28.27 23.02
C GLU A 153 -16.79 27.42 22.56
N VAL A 154 -16.58 26.46 21.65
CA VAL A 154 -17.62 25.52 21.19
C VAL A 154 -17.76 24.27 22.06
N GLY A 155 -17.05 24.18 23.19
CA GLY A 155 -17.16 23.07 24.15
C GLY A 155 -16.23 21.87 23.91
N GLY A 156 -15.15 22.09 23.14
CA GLY A 156 -14.13 21.09 22.82
C GLY A 156 -14.55 20.09 21.75
N ILE A 157 -13.56 19.38 21.20
CA ILE A 157 -13.77 18.37 20.15
C ILE A 157 -14.42 17.12 20.77
N ASP A 158 -15.55 16.67 20.22
CA ASP A 158 -16.23 15.45 20.68
C ASP A 158 -15.54 14.19 20.17
N LEU A 159 -15.06 14.21 18.93
CA LEU A 159 -14.30 13.13 18.31
C LEU A 159 -13.24 13.70 17.38
N GLN A 160 -11.98 13.35 17.62
CA GLN A 160 -10.85 13.65 16.74
C GLN A 160 -10.48 12.40 15.96
N ILE A 161 -10.54 12.45 14.63
CA ILE A 161 -9.92 11.43 13.79
C ILE A 161 -8.48 11.83 13.45
N LEU A 162 -7.58 10.85 13.42
CA LEU A 162 -6.15 11.05 13.15
C LEU A 162 -5.66 10.01 12.14
N GLY A 163 -4.65 10.37 11.35
CA GLY A 163 -3.75 9.41 10.70
C GLY A 163 -2.41 9.36 11.42
N ILE A 164 -1.55 8.41 11.03
CA ILE A 164 -0.16 8.31 11.52
C ILE A 164 0.85 8.39 10.37
N GLY A 165 1.84 9.26 10.51
CA GLY A 165 3.00 9.33 9.63
C GLY A 165 3.97 8.18 9.84
N ARG A 166 4.86 7.90 8.88
CA ARG A 166 5.91 6.87 9.07
C ARG A 166 6.90 7.21 10.19
N THR A 167 7.03 8.49 10.52
CA THR A 167 7.81 9.00 11.67
C THR A 167 7.04 8.97 13.00
N GLY A 168 5.78 8.53 12.99
CA GLY A 168 4.92 8.52 14.18
C GLY A 168 4.33 9.89 14.51
N HIS A 169 4.36 10.84 13.57
CA HIS A 169 3.66 12.12 13.71
C HIS A 169 2.14 11.94 13.64
N ILE A 170 1.42 12.84 14.32
CA ILE A 170 -0.03 13.05 14.21
C ILE A 170 -0.28 14.52 13.84
N GLY A 171 -1.08 14.76 12.80
CA GLY A 171 -1.01 16.03 12.07
C GLY A 171 0.43 16.30 11.60
N PHE A 172 0.92 17.53 11.68
CA PHE A 172 2.35 17.81 11.50
C PHE A 172 3.14 17.87 12.82
N ASN A 173 2.71 17.18 13.88
CA ASN A 173 3.54 17.09 15.10
C ASN A 173 4.70 16.11 14.86
N GLU A 174 5.79 16.62 14.29
CA GLU A 174 7.01 15.87 13.94
C GLU A 174 7.79 15.37 15.17
N PRO A 175 8.70 14.38 15.01
CA PRO A 175 9.62 13.95 16.05
C PRO A 175 10.29 15.13 16.77
N GLY A 176 10.24 15.11 18.11
CA GLY A 176 10.69 16.21 18.97
C GLY A 176 9.58 17.17 19.42
N SER A 177 8.35 17.02 18.91
CA SER A 177 7.20 17.79 19.37
C SER A 177 6.91 17.55 20.85
N HIS A 178 6.66 18.62 21.61
CA HIS A 178 6.39 18.54 23.05
C HIS A 178 4.93 18.21 23.37
N LEU A 179 4.70 17.49 24.47
CA LEU A 179 3.38 17.11 24.97
C LEU A 179 2.42 18.30 25.16
N ASN A 180 2.91 19.39 25.75
CA ASN A 180 2.11 20.59 26.04
C ASN A 180 1.94 21.54 24.84
N SER A 181 2.29 21.10 23.64
CA SER A 181 2.22 21.95 22.45
C SER A 181 0.78 22.30 22.09
N GLN A 182 0.58 23.58 21.76
CA GLN A 182 -0.66 24.15 21.23
C GLN A 182 -0.57 24.30 19.71
N THR A 183 -1.64 24.81 19.08
CA THR A 183 -1.62 25.11 17.64
C THR A 183 -0.47 26.07 17.33
N ARG A 184 0.34 25.72 16.31
CA ARG A 184 1.58 26.44 15.99
C ARG A 184 2.04 26.21 14.56
N THR A 185 2.95 27.04 14.09
CA THR A 185 3.78 26.74 12.92
C THR A 185 4.84 25.71 13.28
N ILE A 186 5.09 24.78 12.35
CA ILE A 186 6.19 23.81 12.45
C ILE A 186 6.95 23.71 11.13
N THR A 187 8.24 23.39 11.21
CA THR A 187 9.06 23.02 10.05
C THR A 187 8.85 21.53 9.78
N LEU A 188 8.55 21.18 8.54
CA LEU A 188 8.27 19.79 8.16
C LEU A 188 9.54 18.95 8.13
N ASP A 189 9.44 17.70 8.58
CA ASP A 189 10.54 16.74 8.49
C ASP A 189 10.82 16.38 7.02
N HIS A 190 12.07 16.01 6.72
CA HIS A 190 12.45 15.61 5.37
C HIS A 190 11.63 14.40 4.88
N LEU A 191 11.37 13.40 5.74
CA LEU A 191 10.55 12.24 5.38
C LEU A 191 9.10 12.63 5.12
N THR A 192 8.53 13.56 5.89
CA THR A 192 7.18 14.09 5.65
C THR A 192 7.09 14.82 4.30
N ARG A 193 8.10 15.63 3.96
CA ARG A 193 8.16 16.29 2.65
C ARG A 193 8.36 15.29 1.52
N SER A 194 9.17 14.25 1.74
CA SER A 194 9.37 13.15 0.79
C SER A 194 8.07 12.41 0.51
N ASP A 195 7.30 12.09 1.54
CA ASP A 195 6.00 11.43 1.40
C ASP A 195 4.96 12.28 0.63
N ALA A 196 5.02 13.61 0.75
CA ALA A 196 4.14 14.53 0.02
C ALA A 196 4.63 14.87 -1.40
N SER A 197 5.91 14.65 -1.71
CA SER A 197 6.57 15.14 -2.92
C SER A 197 5.89 14.73 -4.23
N ALA A 198 5.33 13.52 -4.29
CA ALA A 198 4.61 13.00 -5.45
C ALA A 198 3.42 13.90 -5.82
N SER A 199 2.68 14.40 -4.83
CA SER A 199 1.54 15.28 -5.06
C SER A 199 1.97 16.67 -5.51
N PHE A 200 3.13 17.15 -5.02
CA PHE A 200 3.72 18.44 -5.38
C PHE A 200 4.62 18.39 -6.63
N GLN A 201 4.66 17.26 -7.35
CA GLN A 201 5.51 17.05 -8.54
C GLN A 201 7.00 17.32 -8.30
N GLY A 202 7.48 17.03 -7.08
CA GLY A 202 8.87 17.26 -6.69
C GLY A 202 9.01 17.69 -5.23
N LEU A 203 10.12 17.30 -4.60
CA LEU A 203 10.40 17.62 -3.19
C LEU A 203 10.63 19.12 -2.98
N GLU A 204 11.18 19.79 -3.99
CA GLU A 204 11.45 21.23 -4.02
C GLU A 204 10.17 22.07 -3.98
N ASN A 205 9.06 21.55 -4.49
CA ASN A 205 7.76 22.22 -4.54
C ASN A 205 6.96 22.04 -3.24
N VAL A 206 7.34 21.08 -2.38
CA VAL A 206 6.66 20.87 -1.09
C VAL A 206 7.00 22.02 -0.13
N PRO A 207 6.00 22.70 0.46
CA PRO A 207 6.21 23.72 1.48
C PRO A 207 7.14 23.23 2.61
N ARG A 208 7.93 24.14 3.17
CA ARG A 208 8.88 23.80 4.25
C ARG A 208 8.24 23.86 5.64
N LYS A 209 7.08 24.51 5.76
CA LYS A 209 6.37 24.70 7.02
C LYS A 209 4.90 24.36 6.86
N ALA A 210 4.25 24.17 7.99
CA ALA A 210 2.81 24.03 8.11
C ALA A 210 2.32 24.68 9.40
N ILE A 211 1.02 24.96 9.48
CA ILE A 211 0.33 25.27 10.74
C ILE A 211 -0.39 24.00 11.16
N THR A 212 -0.22 23.58 12.42
CA THR A 212 -0.80 22.33 12.94
C THR A 212 -1.36 22.52 14.34
N MET A 213 -2.45 21.84 14.65
CA MET A 213 -2.91 21.59 16.01
C MET A 213 -1.78 20.93 16.80
N GLY A 214 -1.58 21.38 18.03
CA GLY A 214 -0.57 20.79 18.92
C GLY A 214 -1.05 19.51 19.60
N ILE A 215 -0.11 18.78 20.20
CA ILE A 215 -0.39 17.54 20.92
C ILE A 215 -1.41 17.78 22.04
N GLN A 216 -1.27 18.85 22.82
CA GLN A 216 -2.22 19.16 23.89
C GLN A 216 -3.60 19.49 23.33
N THR A 217 -3.68 20.18 22.19
CA THR A 217 -4.96 20.48 21.52
C THR A 217 -5.68 19.19 21.14
N ILE A 218 -4.94 18.22 20.57
CA ILE A 218 -5.46 16.89 20.20
C ILE A 218 -5.91 16.11 21.45
N LEU A 219 -5.08 16.06 22.50
CA LEU A 219 -5.38 15.32 23.73
C LEU A 219 -6.57 15.89 24.52
N ASN A 220 -7.01 17.12 24.23
CA ASN A 220 -8.20 17.72 24.85
C ASN A 220 -9.52 17.25 24.19
N ALA A 221 -9.47 16.48 23.10
CA ALA A 221 -10.66 15.86 22.53
C ALA A 221 -11.30 14.88 23.54
N LYS A 222 -12.62 14.63 23.43
CA LYS A 222 -13.31 13.67 24.32
C LYS A 222 -13.11 12.22 23.90
N ARG A 223 -12.77 12.00 22.63
CA ARG A 223 -12.49 10.71 22.01
C ARG A 223 -11.53 10.91 20.86
N ILE A 224 -10.59 9.98 20.71
CA ILE A 224 -9.62 9.96 19.63
C ILE A 224 -9.74 8.64 18.88
N MET A 225 -9.82 8.71 17.56
CA MET A 225 -9.72 7.54 16.67
C MET A 225 -8.56 7.76 15.71
N LEU A 226 -7.53 6.94 15.79
CA LEU A 226 -6.41 6.98 14.85
C LEU A 226 -6.55 5.82 13.86
N MET A 227 -6.39 6.08 12.58
CA MET A 227 -6.46 5.06 11.54
C MET A 227 -5.11 4.86 10.85
N ALA A 228 -4.76 3.60 10.59
CA ALA A 228 -3.53 3.25 9.89
C ALA A 228 -3.73 2.00 9.02
N TRP A 229 -3.31 2.10 7.76
CA TRP A 229 -3.52 1.07 6.74
C TRP A 229 -2.19 0.67 6.10
N GLY A 230 -2.04 -0.61 5.80
CA GLY A 230 -0.93 -1.17 5.04
C GLY A 230 0.36 -1.41 5.84
N THR A 231 1.19 -2.30 5.32
CA THR A 231 2.44 -2.77 5.95
C THR A 231 3.43 -1.63 6.23
N ASN A 232 3.41 -0.56 5.42
CA ASN A 232 4.28 0.60 5.59
C ASN A 232 4.05 1.35 6.92
N LYS A 233 2.97 1.05 7.64
CA LYS A 233 2.66 1.60 8.97
C LYS A 233 2.95 0.61 10.10
N ALA A 234 3.26 -0.64 9.82
CA ALA A 234 3.30 -1.70 10.82
C ALA A 234 4.34 -1.44 11.92
N GLU A 235 5.58 -1.13 11.56
CA GLU A 235 6.66 -0.89 12.53
C GLU A 235 6.35 0.32 13.43
N ILE A 236 5.83 1.41 12.86
CA ILE A 236 5.53 2.61 13.65
C ILE A 236 4.29 2.42 14.53
N ILE A 237 3.32 1.61 14.08
CA ILE A 237 2.16 1.19 14.87
C ILE A 237 2.60 0.35 16.06
N GLN A 238 3.49 -0.63 15.86
CA GLN A 238 4.05 -1.43 16.95
C GLN A 238 4.70 -0.53 18.01
N LYS A 239 5.54 0.43 17.59
CA LYS A 239 6.20 1.35 18.51
C LYS A 239 5.21 2.26 19.23
N ALA A 240 4.17 2.72 18.55
CA ALA A 240 3.15 3.59 19.15
C ALA A 240 2.27 2.85 20.17
N VAL A 241 1.88 1.61 19.85
CA VAL A 241 0.96 0.79 20.65
C VAL A 241 1.66 0.10 21.81
N GLU A 242 2.88 -0.41 21.63
CA GLU A 242 3.58 -1.25 22.63
C GLU A 242 4.75 -0.51 23.30
N GLY A 243 5.31 0.50 22.62
CA GLY A 243 6.51 1.22 23.08
C GLY A 243 6.27 2.18 24.25
N GLU A 244 7.37 2.69 24.82
CA GLU A 244 7.34 3.74 25.83
C GLU A 244 6.97 5.10 25.24
N ILE A 245 6.39 5.96 26.07
CA ILE A 245 6.08 7.35 25.70
C ILE A 245 7.38 8.09 25.37
N SER A 246 7.46 8.63 24.14
CA SER A 246 8.66 9.27 23.63
C SER A 246 8.33 10.46 22.73
N PRO A 247 9.02 11.62 22.89
CA PRO A 247 8.89 12.75 21.97
C PRO A 247 9.37 12.42 20.55
N ILE A 248 10.19 11.38 20.38
CA ILE A 248 10.66 10.92 19.07
C ILE A 248 9.52 10.29 18.26
N ILE A 249 8.50 9.74 18.94
CA ILE A 249 7.32 9.13 18.33
C ILE A 249 6.08 9.80 18.93
N PRO A 250 5.68 10.98 18.43
CA PRO A 250 4.62 11.79 19.05
C PRO A 250 3.28 11.08 19.23
N THR A 251 2.95 10.08 18.39
CA THR A 251 1.75 9.23 18.56
C THR A 251 1.72 8.53 19.93
N THR A 252 2.87 8.21 20.53
CA THR A 252 2.92 7.58 21.87
C THR A 252 2.28 8.45 22.95
N TYR A 253 2.18 9.78 22.76
CA TYR A 253 1.47 10.65 23.69
C TYR A 253 -0.03 10.37 23.79
N LEU A 254 -0.62 9.68 22.80
CA LEU A 254 -2.02 9.25 22.88
C LEU A 254 -2.26 8.25 24.02
N GLN A 255 -1.21 7.64 24.57
CA GLN A 255 -1.28 6.77 25.76
C GLN A 255 -1.74 7.54 27.01
N TYR A 256 -1.59 8.87 27.04
CA TYR A 256 -2.11 9.72 28.13
C TYR A 256 -3.63 9.96 28.04
N HIS A 257 -4.27 9.61 26.93
CA HIS A 257 -5.68 9.88 26.72
C HIS A 257 -6.55 8.64 27.00
N GLU A 258 -7.54 8.80 27.87
CA GLU A 258 -8.37 7.70 28.41
C GLU A 258 -9.34 7.08 27.39
N ASN A 259 -9.49 7.67 26.20
CA ASN A 259 -10.48 7.24 25.21
C ASN A 259 -9.91 7.30 23.78
N THR A 260 -8.75 6.67 23.57
CA THR A 260 -8.10 6.53 22.27
C THR A 260 -8.35 5.14 21.71
N THR A 261 -8.76 5.04 20.44
CA THR A 261 -8.90 3.78 19.69
C THR A 261 -8.06 3.85 18.43
N ILE A 262 -7.18 2.88 18.22
CA ILE A 262 -6.40 2.71 17.00
C ILE A 262 -7.13 1.71 16.09
N VAL A 263 -7.44 2.11 14.86
CA VAL A 263 -8.13 1.29 13.88
C VAL A 263 -7.13 0.88 12.82
N LEU A 264 -6.91 -0.42 12.69
CA LEU A 264 -5.87 -1.03 11.88
C LEU A 264 -6.47 -1.98 10.86
N ASP A 265 -5.81 -2.15 9.72
CA ASP A 265 -5.97 -3.37 8.91
C ASP A 265 -4.97 -4.44 9.37
N THR A 266 -5.13 -5.67 8.87
CA THR A 266 -4.22 -6.78 9.18
C THR A 266 -2.77 -6.47 8.87
N GLU A 267 -2.52 -5.67 7.82
CA GLU A 267 -1.16 -5.30 7.41
C GLU A 267 -0.51 -4.28 8.36
N ALA A 268 -1.20 -3.22 8.76
CA ALA A 268 -0.68 -2.26 9.74
C ALA A 268 -0.55 -2.87 11.14
N ALA A 269 -1.27 -3.96 11.43
CA ALA A 269 -1.15 -4.70 12.69
C ALA A 269 -0.06 -5.80 12.67
N SER A 270 0.55 -6.09 11.52
CA SER A 270 1.43 -7.27 11.32
C SER A 270 2.63 -7.34 12.25
N GLU A 271 3.12 -6.19 12.73
CA GLU A 271 4.27 -6.08 13.62
C GLU A 271 3.89 -6.10 15.11
N LEU A 272 2.60 -6.02 15.47
CA LEU A 272 2.17 -6.14 16.87
C LEU A 272 2.59 -7.52 17.41
N THR A 273 3.06 -7.58 18.65
CA THR A 273 3.61 -8.77 19.29
C THR A 273 2.60 -9.94 19.23
N ARG A 274 1.32 -9.68 19.46
CA ARG A 274 0.26 -10.70 19.40
C ARG A 274 0.01 -11.28 18.00
N ILE A 275 0.46 -10.59 16.95
CA ILE A 275 0.32 -11.00 15.55
C ILE A 275 1.63 -11.58 15.02
N LYS A 276 2.75 -10.89 15.26
CA LYS A 276 4.08 -11.27 14.81
C LYS A 276 4.59 -12.51 15.53
N THR A 277 4.43 -12.55 16.85
CA THR A 277 4.96 -13.59 17.73
C THR A 277 3.92 -14.01 18.78
N PRO A 278 2.75 -14.55 18.37
CA PRO A 278 1.64 -14.88 19.28
C PRO A 278 2.05 -15.81 20.44
N TRP A 279 3.04 -16.68 20.22
CA TRP A 279 3.55 -17.61 21.22
C TRP A 279 4.24 -16.95 22.43
N ILE A 280 4.59 -15.67 22.34
CA ILE A 280 5.16 -14.92 23.48
C ILE A 280 4.07 -14.46 24.46
N VAL A 281 2.83 -14.31 23.98
CA VAL A 281 1.72 -13.74 24.77
C VAL A 281 0.66 -14.76 25.16
N SER A 282 0.48 -15.83 24.40
CA SER A 282 -0.56 -16.83 24.68
C SER A 282 -0.21 -18.20 24.08
N GLY A 283 -0.87 -19.25 24.56
CA GLY A 283 -0.85 -20.56 23.90
C GLY A 283 -1.31 -20.46 22.44
N CYS A 284 -0.76 -21.31 21.57
CA CYS A 284 -0.98 -21.25 20.13
C CYS A 284 -1.54 -22.56 19.59
N ASP A 285 -2.44 -22.48 18.61
CA ASP A 285 -2.76 -23.62 17.76
C ASP A 285 -1.68 -23.73 16.67
N TRP A 286 -0.75 -24.66 16.89
CA TRP A 286 0.44 -24.83 16.06
C TRP A 286 0.14 -25.53 14.73
N ASN A 287 -0.46 -24.80 13.79
CA ASN A 287 -0.57 -25.22 12.39
C ASN A 287 0.77 -25.07 11.63
N GLU A 288 0.85 -25.64 10.42
CA GLU A 288 2.09 -25.64 9.60
C GLU A 288 2.64 -24.23 9.36
N HIS A 289 1.76 -23.27 9.05
CA HIS A 289 2.16 -21.89 8.80
C HIS A 289 2.73 -21.22 10.05
N LEU A 290 2.12 -21.44 11.21
CA LEU A 290 2.59 -20.85 12.46
C LEU A 290 3.93 -21.47 12.92
N ARG A 291 4.09 -22.79 12.75
CA ARG A 291 5.38 -23.48 13.01
C ARG A 291 6.48 -22.91 12.12
N ALA A 292 6.23 -22.80 10.81
CA ALA A 292 7.20 -22.22 9.90
C ALA A 292 7.53 -20.76 10.25
N LYS A 293 6.52 -19.96 10.62
CA LYS A 293 6.71 -18.57 11.06
C LYS A 293 7.60 -18.48 12.30
N ALA A 294 7.30 -19.27 13.33
CA ALA A 294 8.06 -19.31 14.57
C ALA A 294 9.52 -19.71 14.36
N ILE A 295 9.77 -20.76 13.58
CA ILE A 295 11.13 -21.27 13.33
C ILE A 295 11.93 -20.28 12.47
N THR A 296 11.30 -19.70 11.45
CA THR A 296 11.91 -18.63 10.63
C THR A 296 12.32 -17.44 11.49
N TRP A 297 11.43 -16.98 12.37
CA TRP A 297 11.71 -15.90 13.31
C TRP A 297 12.81 -16.27 14.32
N LEU A 298 12.83 -17.51 14.81
CA LEU A 298 13.84 -17.99 15.75
C LEU A 298 15.22 -18.05 15.09
N CYS A 299 15.31 -18.44 13.82
CA CYS A 299 16.54 -18.38 13.04
C CYS A 299 17.07 -16.95 12.93
N GLU A 300 16.20 -15.98 12.62
CA GLU A 300 16.58 -14.56 12.53
C GLU A 300 17.05 -14.01 13.88
N THR A 301 16.37 -14.39 14.96
CA THR A 301 16.66 -13.92 16.32
C THR A 301 17.97 -14.49 16.86
N THR A 302 18.23 -15.77 16.62
CA THR A 302 19.43 -16.47 17.13
C THR A 302 20.63 -16.39 16.19
N GLY A 303 20.42 -16.05 14.91
CA GLY A 303 21.42 -16.14 13.86
C GLY A 303 21.80 -17.58 13.48
N LYS A 304 21.06 -18.59 13.96
CA LYS A 304 21.30 -20.01 13.65
C LYS A 304 20.45 -20.46 12.46
N SER A 305 21.01 -21.33 11.63
CA SER A 305 20.24 -22.05 10.60
C SER A 305 19.23 -23.02 11.23
N ILE A 306 18.19 -23.40 10.49
CA ILE A 306 17.07 -24.22 11.00
C ILE A 306 17.58 -25.49 11.70
N LEU A 307 18.45 -26.26 11.03
CA LEU A 307 18.96 -27.53 11.55
C LEU A 307 19.96 -27.38 12.72
N LYS A 308 20.31 -26.15 13.12
CA LYS A 308 21.20 -25.86 14.28
C LYS A 308 20.43 -25.38 15.52
N LEU A 309 19.12 -25.17 15.40
CA LEU A 309 18.29 -24.79 16.53
C LEU A 309 18.16 -25.96 17.52
N THR A 310 18.29 -25.68 18.81
CA THR A 310 18.18 -26.68 19.89
C THR A 310 16.93 -26.44 20.72
N ASP A 311 16.50 -27.42 21.51
CA ASP A 311 15.36 -27.25 22.44
C ASP A 311 15.54 -26.03 23.35
N GLU A 312 16.78 -25.70 23.75
CA GLU A 312 17.08 -24.51 24.55
C GLU A 312 16.71 -23.21 23.81
N ASP A 313 16.99 -23.12 22.51
CA ASP A 313 16.65 -21.95 21.69
C ASP A 313 15.13 -21.70 21.69
N TYR A 314 14.33 -22.76 21.47
CA TYR A 314 12.86 -22.67 21.50
C TYR A 314 12.35 -22.27 22.89
N ASN A 315 12.87 -22.91 23.94
CA ASN A 315 12.44 -22.67 25.32
C ASN A 315 12.74 -21.23 25.79
N GLN A 316 13.92 -20.68 25.45
CA GLN A 316 14.29 -19.30 25.81
C GLN A 316 13.44 -18.23 25.11
N HIS A 317 12.73 -18.59 24.04
CA HIS A 317 11.91 -17.67 23.24
C HIS A 317 10.41 -17.97 23.26
N GLY A 318 9.93 -18.63 24.33
CA GLY A 318 8.50 -18.83 24.58
C GLY A 318 7.84 -19.94 23.77
N MET A 319 8.62 -20.85 23.16
CA MET A 319 8.11 -21.94 22.32
C MET A 319 8.13 -23.31 23.04
N SER A 320 8.16 -23.33 24.38
CA SER A 320 8.09 -24.58 25.15
C SER A 320 6.83 -25.39 24.86
N ASP A 321 5.71 -24.71 24.63
CA ASP A 321 4.43 -25.33 24.27
C ASP A 321 4.52 -26.05 22.90
N LEU A 322 5.20 -25.47 21.91
CA LEU A 322 5.44 -26.11 20.62
C LEU A 322 6.22 -27.42 20.78
N LEU A 323 7.29 -27.40 21.59
CA LEU A 323 8.09 -28.60 21.84
C LEU A 323 7.30 -29.68 22.58
N ALA A 324 6.42 -29.30 23.52
CA ALA A 324 5.59 -30.26 24.24
C ALA A 324 4.64 -31.04 23.31
N HIS A 325 4.14 -30.41 22.24
CA HIS A 325 3.28 -31.04 21.24
C HIS A 325 4.04 -31.93 20.25
N TYR A 326 5.27 -31.55 19.88
CA TYR A 326 6.03 -32.20 18.79
C TYR A 326 7.23 -33.04 19.26
N GLY A 327 7.51 -33.04 20.55
CA GLY A 327 8.56 -33.86 21.17
C GLY A 327 9.92 -33.20 21.21
N SER A 328 10.52 -32.87 20.06
CA SER A 328 11.87 -32.32 19.98
C SER A 328 12.04 -31.24 18.91
N ALA A 329 13.02 -30.35 19.08
CA ALA A 329 13.41 -29.40 18.04
C ALA A 329 13.90 -30.10 16.77
N TYR A 330 14.50 -31.30 16.89
CA TYR A 330 15.08 -32.01 15.75
C TYR A 330 14.06 -32.33 14.66
N ASP A 331 12.92 -32.93 15.04
CA ASP A 331 11.88 -33.33 14.09
C ASP A 331 11.21 -32.11 13.45
N LEU A 332 10.93 -31.09 14.25
CA LEU A 332 10.38 -29.80 13.80
C LEU A 332 11.32 -29.08 12.82
N ASN A 333 12.62 -29.06 13.12
CA ASN A 333 13.62 -28.44 12.26
C ASN A 333 13.67 -29.14 10.90
N ILE A 334 13.59 -30.47 10.86
CA ILE A 334 13.57 -31.24 9.60
C ILE A 334 12.31 -30.94 8.80
N GLU A 335 11.14 -30.91 9.45
CA GLU A 335 9.87 -30.61 8.79
C GLU A 335 9.92 -29.24 8.10
N VAL A 336 10.31 -28.19 8.82
CA VAL A 336 10.35 -26.82 8.27
C VAL A 336 11.49 -26.64 7.27
N PHE A 337 12.64 -27.29 7.49
CA PHE A 337 13.72 -27.31 6.50
C PHE A 337 13.25 -27.91 5.18
N ASN A 338 12.58 -29.07 5.23
CA ASN A 338 12.05 -29.74 4.04
C ASN A 338 10.97 -28.89 3.36
N ARG A 339 10.08 -28.25 4.12
CA ARG A 339 9.08 -27.31 3.58
C ARG A 339 9.73 -26.20 2.76
N LEU A 340 10.74 -25.52 3.31
CA LEU A 340 11.46 -24.48 2.58
C LEU A 340 12.25 -25.04 1.40
N GLN A 341 12.87 -26.21 1.53
CA GLN A 341 13.56 -26.87 0.44
C GLN A 341 12.61 -27.20 -0.72
N HIS A 342 11.42 -27.72 -0.42
CA HIS A 342 10.38 -28.07 -1.38
C HIS A 342 9.81 -26.86 -2.10
N SER A 343 9.86 -25.66 -1.49
CA SER A 343 9.50 -24.42 -2.17
C SER A 343 10.44 -24.08 -3.33
N ILE A 344 11.70 -24.54 -3.32
CA ILE A 344 12.70 -24.18 -4.32
C ILE A 344 12.49 -24.99 -5.61
N THR A 345 12.25 -24.30 -6.72
CA THR A 345 12.07 -24.96 -8.02
C THR A 345 12.75 -24.22 -9.19
N GLY A 346 13.48 -25.00 -9.99
CA GLY A 346 13.96 -24.57 -11.30
C GLY A 346 12.91 -24.69 -12.41
N TRP A 347 11.68 -25.08 -12.10
CA TRP A 347 10.61 -25.35 -13.06
C TRP A 347 9.31 -24.68 -12.58
N PRO A 348 9.18 -23.35 -12.73
CA PRO A 348 8.01 -22.61 -12.27
C PRO A 348 6.70 -23.03 -12.98
N GLY A 349 6.80 -23.58 -14.20
CA GLY A 349 5.67 -24.19 -14.91
C GLY A 349 5.52 -25.69 -14.66
N GLY A 350 6.21 -26.26 -13.66
CA GLY A 350 6.22 -27.69 -13.37
C GLY A 350 7.24 -28.47 -14.20
N LYS A 351 7.91 -29.45 -13.59
CA LYS A 351 8.94 -30.25 -14.26
C LYS A 351 8.29 -31.44 -14.98
N PRO A 352 8.46 -31.59 -16.31
CA PRO A 352 7.89 -32.73 -17.04
C PRO A 352 8.48 -34.05 -16.58
N ASN A 353 7.66 -35.11 -16.56
CA ASN A 353 8.06 -36.49 -16.22
C ASN A 353 8.76 -36.63 -14.84
N ALA A 354 8.46 -35.73 -13.90
CA ALA A 354 8.97 -35.78 -12.55
C ALA A 354 7.86 -36.10 -11.56
N ASP A 355 8.23 -36.73 -10.45
CA ASP A 355 7.40 -36.76 -9.25
C ASP A 355 7.27 -35.32 -8.71
N ASP A 356 6.04 -34.86 -8.59
CA ASP A 356 5.64 -33.52 -8.18
C ASP A 356 4.95 -33.50 -6.80
N ALA A 357 4.95 -34.62 -6.06
CA ALA A 357 4.33 -34.72 -4.73
C ALA A 357 4.78 -33.62 -3.75
N TYR A 358 6.03 -33.16 -3.87
CA TYR A 358 6.62 -32.12 -3.03
C TYR A 358 7.15 -30.94 -3.84
N ARG A 359 6.64 -30.71 -5.06
CA ARG A 359 7.02 -29.56 -5.87
C ARG A 359 5.96 -28.47 -5.80
N PRO A 360 6.34 -27.19 -5.95
CA PRO A 360 5.39 -26.10 -5.88
C PRO A 360 4.35 -26.14 -7.02
N GLU A 361 4.73 -26.70 -8.17
CA GLU A 361 3.89 -26.76 -9.38
C GLU A 361 3.84 -28.17 -9.97
N ARG A 362 2.65 -28.52 -10.48
CA ARG A 362 2.36 -29.84 -11.04
C ARG A 362 3.03 -30.07 -12.40
N ALA A 363 3.43 -31.30 -12.69
CA ALA A 363 4.10 -31.69 -13.93
C ALA A 363 3.18 -31.58 -15.16
N ASN A 364 1.87 -31.82 -15.01
CA ASN A 364 0.92 -31.89 -16.12
C ASN A 364 -0.09 -30.73 -16.12
N PRO A 365 -0.35 -30.08 -17.26
CA PRO A 365 0.26 -30.35 -18.58
C PRO A 365 1.72 -29.88 -18.64
N GLU A 366 2.53 -30.55 -19.46
CA GLU A 366 3.94 -30.22 -19.71
C GLU A 366 4.09 -28.78 -20.22
N ARG A 367 3.23 -28.36 -21.15
CA ARG A 367 3.18 -26.98 -21.66
C ARG A 367 1.97 -26.25 -21.12
N LYS A 368 2.22 -25.36 -20.17
CA LYS A 368 1.22 -24.45 -19.60
C LYS A 368 0.96 -23.21 -20.45
N ARG A 369 -0.29 -22.72 -20.41
CA ARG A 369 -0.70 -21.38 -20.83
C ARG A 369 -0.65 -20.51 -19.59
N VAL A 370 0.11 -19.42 -19.64
CA VAL A 370 0.40 -18.57 -18.49
C VAL A 370 -0.03 -17.16 -18.81
N ILE A 371 -0.78 -16.53 -17.91
CA ILE A 371 -0.98 -15.07 -17.95
C ILE A 371 -0.17 -14.45 -16.83
N ILE A 372 0.63 -13.44 -17.14
CA ILE A 372 1.28 -12.56 -16.16
C ILE A 372 0.55 -11.22 -16.23
N PHE A 373 -0.22 -10.91 -15.18
CA PHE A 373 -0.83 -9.60 -15.01
C PHE A 373 0.19 -8.65 -14.41
N SER A 374 0.44 -7.55 -15.12
CA SER A 374 1.39 -6.51 -14.75
C SER A 374 0.62 -5.22 -14.49
N PRO A 375 0.49 -4.77 -13.23
CA PRO A 375 -0.25 -3.54 -12.91
C PRO A 375 0.30 -2.33 -13.66
N HIS A 376 1.59 -2.07 -13.55
CA HIS A 376 2.32 -1.13 -14.37
C HIS A 376 3.10 -1.85 -15.49
N PRO A 377 3.47 -1.16 -16.57
CA PRO A 377 4.10 -1.79 -17.73
C PRO A 377 5.48 -2.47 -17.53
N ASP A 378 6.11 -2.31 -16.36
CA ASP A 378 7.43 -2.85 -16.00
C ASP A 378 7.42 -3.83 -14.82
N ASP A 379 6.27 -4.02 -14.17
CA ASP A 379 6.17 -4.87 -12.98
C ASP A 379 6.46 -6.35 -13.29
N ASP A 380 6.11 -6.83 -14.48
CA ASP A 380 6.41 -8.18 -14.96
C ASP A 380 7.92 -8.48 -14.92
N VAL A 381 8.74 -7.54 -15.41
CA VAL A 381 10.20 -7.71 -15.47
C VAL A 381 10.90 -7.34 -14.17
N ILE A 382 10.41 -6.34 -13.44
CA ILE A 382 10.97 -5.92 -12.14
C ILE A 382 10.69 -7.00 -11.09
N SER A 383 9.46 -7.48 -11.03
CA SER A 383 9.00 -8.34 -9.95
C SER A 383 9.36 -9.79 -10.17
N MET A 384 9.10 -10.31 -11.37
CA MET A 384 9.23 -11.73 -11.70
C MET A 384 9.95 -12.02 -13.02
N GLY A 385 10.80 -11.10 -13.49
CA GLY A 385 11.48 -11.21 -14.79
C GLY A 385 12.35 -12.46 -14.97
N GLY A 386 12.92 -13.02 -13.89
CA GLY A 386 13.69 -14.26 -13.94
C GLY A 386 12.80 -15.48 -14.18
N THR A 387 11.65 -15.52 -13.51
CA THR A 387 10.62 -16.54 -13.66
C THR A 387 9.92 -16.43 -15.02
N PHE A 388 9.64 -15.21 -15.48
CA PHE A 388 9.13 -14.94 -16.82
C PHE A 388 10.08 -15.51 -17.89
N ASP A 389 11.35 -15.11 -17.90
CA ASP A 389 12.34 -15.63 -18.85
C ASP A 389 12.42 -17.17 -18.79
N ARG A 390 12.34 -17.75 -17.59
CA ARG A 390 12.38 -19.20 -17.41
C ARG A 390 11.16 -19.91 -17.99
N LEU A 391 9.95 -19.37 -17.79
CA LEU A 391 8.73 -19.94 -18.36
C LEU A 391 8.82 -19.97 -19.89
N VAL A 392 9.31 -18.89 -20.51
CA VAL A 392 9.50 -18.82 -21.97
C VAL A 392 10.55 -19.83 -22.43
N ASN A 393 11.71 -19.88 -21.78
CA ASN A 393 12.78 -20.82 -22.12
C ASN A 393 12.38 -22.30 -21.95
N GLN A 394 11.42 -22.59 -21.06
CA GLN A 394 10.86 -23.93 -20.85
C GLN A 394 9.74 -24.29 -21.83
N GLY A 395 9.40 -23.39 -22.76
CA GLY A 395 8.43 -23.65 -23.84
C GLY A 395 6.97 -23.49 -23.44
N HIS A 396 6.69 -22.77 -22.35
CA HIS A 396 5.34 -22.39 -21.96
C HIS A 396 4.78 -21.30 -22.89
N GLU A 397 3.45 -21.30 -23.05
CA GLU A 397 2.75 -20.25 -23.79
C GLU A 397 2.46 -19.09 -22.84
N VAL A 398 3.34 -18.07 -22.84
CA VAL A 398 3.27 -16.95 -21.89
C VAL A 398 2.61 -15.73 -22.54
N HIS A 399 1.61 -15.19 -21.86
CA HIS A 399 0.92 -13.95 -22.20
C HIS A 399 1.16 -12.90 -21.12
N ILE A 400 1.41 -11.66 -21.51
CA ILE A 400 1.56 -10.53 -20.59
C ILE A 400 0.34 -9.63 -20.73
N ALA A 401 -0.26 -9.28 -19.61
CA ALA A 401 -1.44 -8.42 -19.53
C ALA A 401 -1.10 -7.15 -18.75
N TYR A 402 -0.78 -6.09 -19.47
CA TYR A 402 -0.53 -4.77 -18.88
C TYR A 402 -1.86 -4.11 -18.55
N GLN A 403 -2.14 -3.99 -17.26
CA GLN A 403 -3.43 -3.53 -16.75
C GLN A 403 -3.60 -2.02 -16.96
N THR A 404 -2.57 -1.23 -16.68
CA THR A 404 -2.58 0.23 -16.86
C THR A 404 -1.71 0.67 -18.02
N SER A 405 -1.98 1.86 -18.56
CA SER A 405 -1.16 2.46 -19.62
C SER A 405 0.20 2.99 -19.13
N GLY A 406 0.35 3.20 -17.81
CA GLY A 406 1.54 3.81 -17.22
C GLY A 406 1.79 5.26 -17.64
N ASN A 407 0.80 5.92 -18.26
CA ASN A 407 0.95 7.27 -18.82
C ASN A 407 1.27 8.33 -17.75
N ILE A 408 0.84 8.13 -16.50
CA ILE A 408 1.11 9.04 -15.37
C ILE A 408 2.60 9.00 -14.98
N ALA A 409 3.29 7.88 -15.22
CA ALA A 409 4.66 7.66 -14.73
C ALA A 409 5.75 8.25 -15.65
N VAL A 410 5.43 8.60 -16.90
CA VAL A 410 6.37 9.23 -17.82
C VAL A 410 6.40 10.73 -17.55
N SER A 411 7.59 11.30 -17.33
CA SER A 411 7.73 12.76 -17.14
C SER A 411 7.44 13.52 -18.44
N ASP A 412 7.05 14.79 -18.33
CA ASP A 412 6.85 15.63 -19.52
C ASP A 412 8.17 15.83 -20.29
N HIS A 413 9.29 15.94 -19.57
CA HIS A 413 10.61 16.03 -20.17
C HIS A 413 10.97 14.81 -21.04
N GLU A 414 10.71 13.59 -20.54
CA GLU A 414 10.94 12.39 -21.35
C GLU A 414 10.03 12.36 -22.57
N ALA A 415 8.74 12.68 -22.41
CA ALA A 415 7.80 12.72 -23.52
C ALA A 415 8.21 13.74 -24.60
N LEU A 416 8.71 14.91 -24.20
CA LEU A 416 9.19 15.96 -25.11
C LEU A 416 10.37 15.49 -25.98
N LYS A 417 11.32 14.71 -25.43
CA LYS A 417 12.43 14.16 -26.24
C LYS A 417 11.93 13.31 -27.41
N TYR A 418 10.95 12.43 -27.17
CA TYR A 418 10.35 11.62 -28.24
C TYR A 418 9.63 12.50 -29.28
N LEU A 419 9.00 13.59 -28.83
CA LEU A 419 8.36 14.55 -29.72
C LEU A 419 9.38 15.28 -30.60
N GLU A 420 10.50 15.72 -30.03
CA GLU A 420 11.58 16.42 -30.74
C GLU A 420 12.23 15.53 -31.82
N VAL A 421 12.57 14.29 -31.48
CA VAL A 421 13.11 13.31 -32.44
C VAL A 421 12.13 13.07 -33.59
N THR A 422 10.84 12.96 -33.28
CA THR A 422 9.80 12.77 -34.30
C THR A 422 9.73 13.98 -35.24
N GLN A 423 9.84 15.20 -34.71
CA GLN A 423 9.84 16.42 -35.53
C GLN A 423 11.04 16.51 -36.47
N GLU A 424 12.23 16.15 -35.97
CA GLU A 424 13.47 16.17 -36.76
C GLU A 424 13.42 15.17 -37.92
N ILE A 425 12.94 13.95 -37.68
CA ILE A 425 12.87 12.90 -38.71
C ILE A 425 11.84 13.24 -39.81
N PHE A 426 10.65 13.72 -39.42
CA PHE A 426 9.55 13.91 -40.37
C PHE A 426 9.49 15.31 -40.98
N ASN A 427 10.46 16.20 -40.68
CA ASN A 427 10.49 17.60 -41.14
C ASN A 427 9.13 18.30 -40.95
N SER A 428 8.41 17.90 -39.90
CA SER A 428 6.96 18.00 -39.79
C SER A 428 6.54 19.25 -39.02
N GLY A 429 7.17 20.38 -39.32
CA GLY A 429 6.79 21.70 -38.78
C GLY A 429 5.31 22.07 -39.00
N ASN A 430 4.61 21.35 -39.89
CA ASN A 430 3.23 21.59 -40.29
C ASN A 430 2.25 20.44 -39.99
N SER A 431 2.63 19.36 -39.29
CA SER A 431 1.61 18.37 -38.93
C SER A 431 0.72 18.94 -37.84
N SER A 432 -0.60 19.01 -38.08
CA SER A 432 -1.59 19.54 -37.14
C SER A 432 -1.55 18.80 -35.79
N GLU A 433 -1.23 17.50 -35.81
CA GLU A 433 -1.16 16.63 -34.64
C GLU A 433 0.05 16.95 -33.75
N LEU A 434 1.25 17.12 -34.32
CA LEU A 434 2.44 17.52 -33.55
C LEU A 434 2.32 18.95 -33.01
N LEU A 435 1.70 19.86 -33.77
CA LEU A 435 1.41 21.23 -33.32
C LEU A 435 0.41 21.24 -32.15
N ALA A 436 -0.66 20.43 -32.24
CA ALA A 436 -1.62 20.26 -31.16
C ALA A 436 -0.96 19.70 -29.89
N LEU A 437 -0.09 18.70 -30.02
CA LEU A 437 0.63 18.11 -28.89
C LEU A 437 1.61 19.11 -28.25
N LYS A 438 2.34 19.89 -29.06
CA LYS A 438 3.23 20.94 -28.56
C LYS A 438 2.45 22.03 -27.81
N ASN A 439 1.32 22.47 -28.37
CA ASN A 439 0.44 23.43 -27.71
C ASN A 439 -0.13 22.86 -26.40
N ALA A 440 -0.43 21.56 -26.36
CA ALA A 440 -0.90 20.90 -25.15
C ALA A 440 0.16 20.94 -24.02
N PHE A 441 1.43 20.70 -24.33
CA PHE A 441 2.52 20.84 -23.34
C PHE A 441 2.74 22.30 -22.91
N LEU A 442 2.65 23.27 -23.83
CA LEU A 442 2.84 24.69 -23.53
C LEU A 442 1.74 25.29 -22.63
N HIS A 443 0.52 24.77 -22.73
CA HIS A 443 -0.64 25.26 -21.98
C HIS A 443 -1.10 24.29 -20.89
N GLN A 444 -0.25 23.34 -20.52
CA GLN A 444 -0.56 22.40 -19.45
C GLN A 444 -0.68 23.15 -18.13
N ASN A 445 -1.75 22.87 -17.41
CA ASN A 445 -1.96 23.39 -16.07
C ASN A 445 -1.86 22.22 -15.08
N PRO A 446 -0.88 22.22 -14.15
CA PRO A 446 -0.76 21.21 -13.10
C PRO A 446 -2.03 21.02 -12.26
N GLN A 447 -2.90 22.04 -12.24
CA GLN A 447 -4.16 22.08 -11.51
C GLN A 447 -5.33 21.40 -12.26
N HIS A 448 -5.13 20.91 -13.49
CA HIS A 448 -6.14 20.23 -14.31
C HIS A 448 -5.64 18.87 -14.81
N PRO A 449 -6.55 17.96 -15.20
CA PRO A 449 -6.17 16.71 -15.86
C PRO A 449 -5.28 16.96 -17.07
N ALA A 450 -4.23 16.16 -17.21
CA ALA A 450 -3.34 16.23 -18.36
C ALA A 450 -4.15 16.00 -19.65
N PRO A 451 -3.89 16.80 -20.72
CA PRO A 451 -4.52 16.60 -22.02
C PRO A 451 -4.42 15.15 -22.51
N LYS A 452 -5.49 14.66 -23.16
CA LYS A 452 -5.58 13.27 -23.63
C LYS A 452 -4.46 12.93 -24.61
N GLU A 453 -4.04 13.89 -25.41
CA GLU A 453 -2.98 13.78 -26.40
C GLU A 453 -1.63 13.51 -25.71
N ILE A 454 -1.34 14.19 -24.60
CA ILE A 454 -0.13 13.96 -23.78
C ILE A 454 -0.19 12.58 -23.15
N CYS A 455 -1.34 12.22 -22.55
CA CYS A 455 -1.54 10.89 -21.96
C CYS A 455 -1.33 9.78 -22.98
N LYS A 456 -1.81 9.98 -24.22
CA LYS A 456 -1.63 9.04 -25.33
C LYS A 456 -0.18 8.89 -25.77
N LEU A 457 0.59 9.99 -25.86
CA LEU A 457 2.02 9.94 -26.15
C LEU A 457 2.76 9.15 -25.07
N LYS A 458 2.55 9.51 -23.80
CA LYS A 458 3.20 8.86 -22.65
C LYS A 458 2.88 7.37 -22.57
N GLY A 459 1.61 7.00 -22.75
CA GLY A 459 1.20 5.60 -22.82
C GLY A 459 1.82 4.84 -24.02
N SER A 460 2.03 5.52 -25.16
CA SER A 460 2.68 4.92 -26.33
C SER A 460 4.17 4.64 -26.12
N ILE A 461 4.86 5.51 -25.37
CA ILE A 461 6.25 5.28 -24.94
C ILE A 461 6.31 4.01 -24.10
N ARG A 462 5.52 3.93 -23.02
CA ARG A 462 5.47 2.77 -22.12
C ARG A 462 5.12 1.47 -22.86
N ARG A 463 4.14 1.52 -23.77
CA ARG A 463 3.78 0.39 -24.64
C ARG A 463 4.97 -0.10 -25.47
N SER A 464 5.72 0.82 -26.07
CA SER A 464 6.87 0.49 -26.93
C SER A 464 8.02 -0.11 -26.14
N GLU A 465 8.29 0.42 -24.94
CA GLU A 465 9.26 -0.13 -23.99
C GLU A 465 8.91 -1.57 -23.59
N SER A 466 7.64 -1.78 -23.25
CA SER A 466 7.11 -3.10 -22.85
C SER A 466 7.28 -4.13 -23.96
N LEU A 467 6.90 -3.78 -25.20
CA LEU A 467 7.11 -4.63 -26.37
C LEU A 467 8.60 -4.96 -26.59
N ALA A 468 9.50 -4.02 -26.34
CA ALA A 468 10.94 -4.28 -26.47
C ALA A 468 11.43 -5.28 -25.40
N ALA A 469 10.97 -5.15 -24.15
CA ALA A 469 11.29 -6.08 -23.07
C ALA A 469 10.74 -7.50 -23.34
N THR A 470 9.49 -7.61 -23.78
CA THR A 470 8.87 -8.92 -24.08
C THR A 470 9.51 -9.61 -25.28
N ARG A 471 9.85 -8.86 -26.34
CA ARG A 471 10.60 -9.38 -27.50
C ARG A 471 12.00 -9.85 -27.10
N TYR A 472 12.65 -9.19 -26.13
CA TYR A 472 13.95 -9.62 -25.61
C TYR A 472 13.89 -10.99 -24.92
N PHE A 473 12.78 -11.29 -24.22
CA PHE A 473 12.51 -12.63 -23.69
C PHE A 473 11.98 -13.63 -24.73
N GLY A 474 11.58 -13.15 -25.92
CA GLY A 474 11.27 -14.00 -27.06
C GLY A 474 9.79 -14.36 -27.20
N ILE A 475 8.87 -13.62 -26.56
CA ILE A 475 7.43 -13.79 -26.82
C ILE A 475 6.98 -12.92 -28.00
N PRO A 476 6.11 -13.43 -28.89
CA PRO A 476 5.53 -12.67 -29.98
C PRO A 476 4.54 -11.61 -29.49
N ASP A 477 4.47 -10.47 -30.19
CA ASP A 477 3.60 -9.34 -29.84
C ASP A 477 2.12 -9.70 -29.67
N LYS A 478 1.63 -10.73 -30.38
CA LYS A 478 0.24 -11.22 -30.24
C LYS A 478 -0.10 -11.78 -28.86
N GLN A 479 0.91 -12.03 -28.02
CA GLN A 479 0.76 -12.49 -26.64
C GLN A 479 0.92 -11.35 -25.63
N VAL A 480 1.04 -10.12 -26.10
CA VAL A 480 1.17 -8.91 -25.27
C VAL A 480 -0.13 -8.13 -25.35
N HIS A 481 -0.79 -7.96 -24.21
CA HIS A 481 -2.13 -7.39 -24.11
C HIS A 481 -2.08 -6.08 -23.33
N PHE A 482 -2.52 -4.99 -23.95
CA PHE A 482 -2.64 -3.69 -23.30
C PHE A 482 -4.09 -3.43 -22.93
N MET A 483 -4.44 -3.67 -21.67
CA MET A 483 -5.83 -3.65 -21.21
C MET A 483 -6.38 -2.24 -21.06
N ASN A 484 -5.53 -1.26 -20.73
CA ASN A 484 -5.88 0.15 -20.51
C ASN A 484 -7.15 0.28 -19.65
N LEU A 485 -7.09 -0.30 -18.44
CA LEU A 485 -8.24 -0.39 -17.54
C LEU A 485 -8.79 1.01 -17.22
N PRO A 486 -10.11 1.26 -17.46
CA PRO A 486 -10.75 2.57 -17.27
C PRO A 486 -10.47 3.28 -15.94
N PHE A 487 -10.29 2.56 -14.84
CA PHE A 487 -10.03 3.18 -13.54
C PHE A 487 -8.78 4.09 -13.54
N TYR A 488 -7.80 3.80 -14.40
CA TYR A 488 -6.52 4.50 -14.48
C TYR A 488 -6.52 5.66 -15.49
N GLU A 489 -7.45 5.69 -16.44
CA GLU A 489 -7.44 6.61 -17.58
C GLU A 489 -8.09 7.98 -17.25
N THR A 490 -7.61 8.64 -16.19
CA THR A 490 -8.19 9.91 -15.68
C THR A 490 -7.45 11.16 -16.15
N GLY A 491 -6.17 11.04 -16.53
CA GLY A 491 -5.27 12.18 -16.75
C GLY A 491 -4.82 12.88 -15.46
N LEU A 492 -5.16 12.33 -14.29
CA LEU A 492 -4.78 12.81 -12.96
C LEU A 492 -3.96 11.74 -12.25
N ILE A 493 -3.20 12.13 -11.21
CA ILE A 493 -2.59 11.16 -10.28
C ILE A 493 -3.68 10.36 -9.54
N ALA A 494 -4.80 11.03 -9.26
CA ALA A 494 -6.00 10.40 -8.68
C ALA A 494 -6.69 9.49 -9.70
N LYS A 495 -7.04 8.28 -9.25
CA LYS A 495 -7.68 7.23 -10.04
C LYS A 495 -9.17 7.17 -9.74
N ASN A 496 -9.95 6.69 -10.71
CA ASN A 496 -11.36 6.38 -10.49
C ASN A 496 -11.51 5.10 -9.65
N PRO A 497 -12.65 4.90 -8.97
CA PRO A 497 -13.03 3.59 -8.46
C PRO A 497 -13.11 2.56 -9.60
N ILE A 498 -12.92 1.28 -9.28
CA ILE A 498 -13.12 0.19 -10.24
C ILE A 498 -14.57 0.17 -10.73
N GLY A 499 -14.76 -0.04 -12.03
CA GLY A 499 -16.05 -0.21 -12.68
C GLY A 499 -16.24 -1.60 -13.27
N PRO A 500 -17.47 -1.93 -13.71
CA PRO A 500 -17.76 -3.22 -14.38
C PRO A 500 -16.90 -3.45 -15.62
N GLU A 501 -16.59 -2.40 -16.38
CA GLU A 501 -15.76 -2.50 -17.59
C GLU A 501 -14.32 -2.99 -17.28
N ASP A 502 -13.76 -2.62 -16.12
CA ASP A 502 -12.44 -3.10 -15.72
C ASP A 502 -12.45 -4.63 -15.52
N ILE A 503 -13.52 -5.13 -14.90
CA ILE A 503 -13.74 -6.54 -14.61
C ILE A 503 -14.02 -7.31 -15.90
N ASP A 504 -14.92 -6.80 -16.76
CA ASP A 504 -15.33 -7.45 -18.01
C ASP A 504 -14.14 -7.65 -18.96
N ARG A 505 -13.25 -6.65 -19.08
CA ARG A 505 -12.03 -6.77 -19.88
C ARG A 505 -11.10 -7.87 -19.36
N THR A 506 -10.99 -7.99 -18.05
CA THR A 506 -10.16 -9.02 -17.38
C THR A 506 -10.76 -10.41 -17.57
N VAL A 507 -12.09 -10.53 -17.41
CA VAL A 507 -12.85 -11.75 -17.66
C VAL A 507 -12.66 -12.21 -19.10
N ALA A 508 -12.85 -11.32 -20.08
CA ALA A 508 -12.72 -11.63 -21.50
C ALA A 508 -11.33 -12.20 -21.85
N LEU A 509 -10.27 -11.59 -21.33
CA LEU A 509 -8.89 -12.05 -21.56
C LEU A 509 -8.64 -13.45 -20.97
N ILE A 510 -9.09 -13.70 -19.75
CA ILE A 510 -8.91 -15.02 -19.11
C ILE A 510 -9.74 -16.09 -19.85
N GLU A 511 -10.94 -15.79 -20.31
CA GLU A 511 -11.77 -16.71 -21.11
C GLU A 511 -11.19 -17.01 -22.48
N GLU A 512 -10.54 -16.03 -23.11
CA GLU A 512 -9.86 -16.20 -24.39
C GLU A 512 -8.68 -17.16 -24.26
N ILE A 513 -7.80 -16.92 -23.29
CA ILE A 513 -6.55 -17.67 -23.12
C ILE A 513 -6.77 -19.02 -22.43
N LYS A 514 -7.73 -19.11 -21.51
CA LYS A 514 -7.99 -20.29 -20.66
C LYS A 514 -6.70 -20.78 -19.96
N PRO A 515 -6.08 -19.95 -19.11
CA PRO A 515 -4.77 -20.24 -18.54
C PRO A 515 -4.76 -21.47 -17.63
N HIS A 516 -3.59 -22.10 -17.53
CA HIS A 516 -3.28 -23.08 -16.49
C HIS A 516 -2.59 -22.41 -15.27
N GLN A 517 -1.96 -21.26 -15.49
CA GLN A 517 -1.33 -20.44 -14.46
C GLN A 517 -1.65 -18.96 -14.68
N ILE A 518 -1.90 -18.25 -13.59
CA ILE A 518 -2.00 -16.80 -13.54
C ILE A 518 -0.96 -16.31 -12.53
N PHE A 519 -0.13 -15.35 -12.92
CA PHE A 519 0.69 -14.58 -12.01
C PHE A 519 0.08 -13.18 -11.84
N ALA A 520 -0.02 -12.73 -10.60
CA ALA A 520 -0.57 -11.41 -10.27
C ALA A 520 0.26 -10.73 -9.18
N ALA A 521 0.31 -9.41 -9.21
CA ALA A 521 0.95 -8.63 -8.15
C ALA A 521 0.12 -8.67 -6.87
N GLY A 522 0.56 -9.45 -5.89
CA GLY A 522 0.01 -9.49 -4.53
C GLY A 522 0.55 -8.39 -3.62
N ASP A 523 1.15 -7.33 -4.19
CA ASP A 523 1.81 -6.29 -3.42
C ASP A 523 0.85 -5.19 -2.98
N LEU A 524 0.45 -5.25 -1.72
CA LEU A 524 -0.41 -4.24 -1.10
C LEU A 524 0.36 -3.02 -0.59
N ALA A 525 1.69 -3.06 -0.60
CA ALA A 525 2.55 -1.96 -0.14
C ALA A 525 2.89 -0.94 -1.24
N ASP A 526 2.32 -1.08 -2.45
CA ASP A 526 2.48 -0.13 -3.55
C ASP A 526 2.10 1.30 -3.09
N PRO A 527 3.04 2.27 -3.10
CA PRO A 527 2.77 3.64 -2.65
C PRO A 527 1.65 4.32 -3.43
N HIS A 528 1.33 3.83 -4.63
CA HIS A 528 0.28 4.39 -5.49
C HIS A 528 -1.08 3.70 -5.33
N GLY A 529 -1.14 2.56 -4.65
CA GLY A 529 -2.33 1.72 -4.53
C GLY A 529 -2.82 1.10 -5.85
N THR A 530 -2.09 1.25 -6.96
CA THR A 530 -2.47 0.67 -8.26
C THR A 530 -2.48 -0.86 -8.17
N HIS A 531 -1.48 -1.45 -7.51
CA HIS A 531 -1.36 -2.91 -7.41
C HIS A 531 -2.57 -3.52 -6.71
N ARG A 532 -3.03 -2.90 -5.61
CA ARG A 532 -4.24 -3.33 -4.90
C ARG A 532 -5.46 -3.30 -5.81
N VAL A 533 -5.69 -2.17 -6.49
CA VAL A 533 -6.85 -2.00 -7.37
C VAL A 533 -6.83 -3.02 -8.51
N CYS A 534 -5.66 -3.22 -9.13
CA CYS A 534 -5.45 -4.23 -10.16
C CYS A 534 -5.70 -5.66 -9.67
N LEU A 535 -5.29 -5.99 -8.44
CA LEU A 535 -5.53 -7.29 -7.82
C LEU A 535 -7.01 -7.50 -7.49
N ASP A 536 -7.70 -6.48 -6.98
CA ASP A 536 -9.14 -6.53 -6.68
C ASP A 536 -9.95 -6.79 -7.97
N VAL A 537 -9.55 -6.19 -9.11
CA VAL A 537 -10.14 -6.49 -10.43
C VAL A 537 -9.93 -7.96 -10.82
N ILE A 538 -8.72 -8.51 -10.60
CA ILE A 538 -8.44 -9.92 -10.87
C ILE A 538 -9.29 -10.83 -9.97
N PHE A 539 -9.39 -10.56 -8.68
CA PHE A 539 -10.21 -11.36 -7.76
C PHE A 539 -11.70 -11.32 -8.10
N ALA A 540 -12.22 -10.16 -8.51
CA ALA A 540 -13.59 -10.05 -9.02
C ALA A 540 -13.79 -10.91 -10.28
N ALA A 541 -12.85 -10.85 -11.24
CA ALA A 541 -12.89 -11.66 -12.45
C ALA A 541 -12.80 -13.17 -12.15
N LEU A 542 -11.91 -13.59 -11.23
CA LEU A 542 -11.77 -14.98 -10.80
C LEU A 542 -13.07 -15.49 -10.15
N SER A 543 -13.74 -14.67 -9.34
CA SER A 543 -15.01 -15.03 -8.71
C SER A 543 -16.10 -15.32 -9.74
N ILE A 544 -16.17 -14.53 -10.82
CA ILE A 544 -17.09 -14.73 -11.95
C ILE A 544 -16.74 -16.00 -12.73
N LEU A 545 -15.44 -16.26 -12.92
CA LEU A 545 -14.95 -17.36 -13.76
C LEU A 545 -14.85 -18.70 -13.06
N LYS A 546 -14.82 -18.73 -11.72
CA LYS A 546 -14.67 -19.94 -10.90
C LYS A 546 -15.56 -21.12 -11.32
N PRO A 547 -16.83 -20.93 -11.75
CA PRO A 547 -17.67 -22.05 -12.19
C PRO A 547 -17.24 -22.70 -13.52
N LYS A 548 -16.41 -22.04 -14.34
CA LYS A 548 -16.00 -22.52 -15.67
C LYS A 548 -15.04 -23.70 -15.54
N SER A 549 -15.18 -24.70 -16.43
CA SER A 549 -14.45 -25.97 -16.31
C SER A 549 -12.92 -25.83 -16.36
N PHE A 550 -12.38 -24.92 -17.18
CA PHE A 550 -10.93 -24.72 -17.31
C PHE A 550 -10.31 -24.11 -16.04
N MET A 551 -11.09 -23.38 -15.24
CA MET A 551 -10.60 -22.78 -13.99
C MET A 551 -10.28 -23.83 -12.91
N LYS A 552 -10.83 -25.06 -13.04
CA LYS A 552 -10.48 -26.18 -12.14
C LYS A 552 -9.00 -26.57 -12.23
N ASP A 553 -8.33 -26.21 -13.34
CA ASP A 553 -6.91 -26.46 -13.58
C ASP A 553 -6.10 -25.15 -13.67
N CYS A 554 -6.63 -24.02 -13.19
CA CYS A 554 -5.93 -22.75 -13.17
C CYS A 554 -5.39 -22.44 -11.77
N TRP A 555 -4.07 -22.31 -11.62
CA TRP A 555 -3.45 -21.91 -10.35
C TRP A 555 -3.03 -20.45 -10.38
N VAL A 556 -3.24 -19.73 -9.28
CA VAL A 556 -2.89 -18.30 -9.16
C VAL A 556 -1.71 -18.15 -8.23
N TRP A 557 -0.65 -17.52 -8.71
CA TRP A 557 0.59 -17.24 -7.99
C TRP A 557 0.76 -15.73 -7.80
N LEU A 558 0.94 -15.31 -6.56
CA LEU A 558 1.11 -13.91 -6.18
C LEU A 558 2.60 -13.59 -6.03
N TYR A 559 3.07 -12.62 -6.81
CA TYR A 559 4.41 -12.03 -6.64
C TYR A 559 4.32 -10.68 -5.93
N ARG A 560 5.43 -10.19 -5.36
CA ARG A 560 5.51 -8.83 -4.79
C ARG A 560 6.24 -7.87 -5.75
N GLY A 561 5.88 -6.58 -5.68
CA GLY A 561 6.47 -5.50 -6.45
C GLY A 561 7.84 -5.08 -5.92
N ALA A 562 8.40 -4.00 -6.45
CA ALA A 562 9.77 -3.57 -6.12
C ALA A 562 10.00 -3.19 -4.64
N TRP A 563 8.95 -2.99 -3.86
CA TRP A 563 9.00 -2.35 -2.54
C TRP A 563 9.04 -3.33 -1.39
N HIS A 564 8.46 -4.51 -1.55
CA HIS A 564 8.35 -5.51 -0.51
C HIS A 564 8.60 -6.91 -1.08
N GLU A 565 8.89 -7.86 -0.20
CA GLU A 565 9.06 -9.26 -0.55
C GLU A 565 8.28 -10.12 0.43
N TRP A 566 7.92 -11.35 0.05
CA TRP A 566 7.28 -12.29 0.96
C TRP A 566 8.19 -12.65 2.13
N GLU A 567 7.63 -12.77 3.34
CA GLU A 567 8.35 -13.38 4.45
C GLU A 567 8.59 -14.85 4.17
N ILE A 568 9.75 -15.38 4.59
CA ILE A 568 10.20 -16.71 4.15
C ILE A 568 9.21 -17.82 4.48
N HIS A 569 8.52 -17.71 5.61
CA HIS A 569 7.51 -18.69 6.00
C HIS A 569 6.24 -18.66 5.13
N GLU A 570 5.99 -17.58 4.38
CA GLU A 570 4.86 -17.44 3.45
C GLU A 570 5.17 -17.93 2.03
N ILE A 571 6.44 -18.13 1.70
CA ILE A 571 6.86 -18.50 0.36
C ILE A 571 6.48 -19.95 0.07
N GLU A 572 5.72 -20.17 -1.00
CA GLU A 572 5.30 -21.48 -1.47
C GLU A 572 6.04 -21.90 -2.75
N MET A 573 6.57 -20.93 -3.51
CA MET A 573 7.48 -21.17 -4.63
C MET A 573 8.63 -20.16 -4.60
N ALA A 574 9.86 -20.65 -4.63
CA ALA A 574 11.08 -19.86 -4.77
C ALA A 574 11.80 -20.29 -6.05
N VAL A 575 12.02 -19.34 -6.97
CA VAL A 575 12.66 -19.58 -8.26
C VAL A 575 14.08 -19.01 -8.21
N PRO A 576 15.13 -19.85 -8.06
CA PRO A 576 16.51 -19.38 -7.97
C PRO A 576 17.04 -18.93 -9.32
N MET A 577 17.90 -17.92 -9.34
CA MET A 577 18.56 -17.39 -10.53
C MET A 577 20.08 -17.59 -10.47
N SER A 578 20.68 -17.91 -11.62
CA SER A 578 22.12 -17.80 -11.82
C SER A 578 22.55 -16.34 -12.01
N PRO A 579 23.86 -16.02 -11.87
CA PRO A 579 24.36 -14.68 -12.18
C PRO A 579 23.95 -14.19 -13.58
N ASP A 580 24.01 -15.05 -14.60
CA ASP A 580 23.61 -14.69 -15.97
C ASP A 580 22.11 -14.37 -16.09
N GLN A 581 21.26 -15.07 -15.34
CA GLN A 581 19.82 -14.79 -15.31
C GLN A 581 19.52 -13.47 -14.60
N VAL A 582 20.27 -13.12 -13.56
CA VAL A 582 20.19 -11.79 -12.93
C VAL A 582 20.55 -10.70 -13.95
N LEU A 583 21.64 -10.88 -14.71
CA LEU A 583 22.04 -9.94 -15.76
C LEU A 583 20.97 -9.81 -16.86
N ARG A 584 20.38 -10.93 -17.27
CA ARG A 584 19.31 -11.00 -18.28
C ARG A 584 18.05 -10.28 -17.80
N LYS A 585 17.62 -10.52 -16.56
CA LYS A 585 16.52 -9.79 -15.91
C LYS A 585 16.81 -8.29 -15.88
N ARG A 586 17.99 -7.88 -15.43
CA ARG A 586 18.39 -6.45 -15.41
C ARG A 586 18.33 -5.81 -16.79
N LYS A 587 18.76 -6.52 -17.84
CA LYS A 587 18.67 -6.02 -19.22
C LYS A 587 17.23 -5.85 -19.68
N ALA A 588 16.31 -6.73 -19.26
CA ALA A 588 14.89 -6.56 -19.53
C ALA A 588 14.34 -5.27 -18.88
N ILE A 589 14.70 -5.01 -17.62
CA ILE A 589 14.32 -3.76 -16.92
C ILE A 589 14.84 -2.52 -17.67
N PHE A 590 16.04 -2.56 -18.26
CA PHE A 590 16.60 -1.44 -19.01
C PHE A 590 15.84 -1.06 -20.29
N TYR A 591 14.94 -1.90 -20.80
CA TYR A 591 14.07 -1.50 -21.91
C TYR A 591 13.01 -0.47 -21.49
N HIS A 592 12.72 -0.34 -20.19
CA HIS A 592 11.84 0.67 -19.62
C HIS A 592 12.60 1.97 -19.30
N GLN A 593 13.20 2.57 -20.32
CA GLN A 593 14.11 3.72 -20.17
C GLN A 593 13.47 4.92 -19.48
N SER A 594 12.21 5.23 -19.81
CA SER A 594 11.46 6.33 -19.18
C SER A 594 11.28 6.17 -17.67
N GLN A 595 11.55 4.98 -17.12
CA GLN A 595 11.47 4.66 -15.70
C GLN A 595 12.83 4.27 -15.09
N LYS A 596 13.92 4.43 -15.84
CA LYS A 596 15.23 3.96 -15.40
C LYS A 596 15.93 4.97 -14.47
N ASP A 597 16.05 6.22 -14.94
CA ASP A 597 16.89 7.24 -14.31
C ASP A 597 16.00 8.34 -13.71
N GLY A 598 15.79 8.32 -12.38
CA GLY A 598 14.96 9.32 -11.69
C GLY A 598 13.48 9.25 -12.09
N VAL A 599 12.74 8.33 -11.48
CA VAL A 599 11.31 8.17 -11.77
C VAL A 599 10.48 9.28 -11.13
N MET A 600 9.38 9.65 -11.79
CA MET A 600 8.40 10.62 -11.25
C MET A 600 7.92 10.24 -9.84
N PHE A 601 7.95 8.95 -9.52
CA PHE A 601 7.50 8.40 -8.25
C PHE A 601 8.53 7.46 -7.62
N GLN A 602 9.61 8.02 -7.10
CA GLN A 602 10.74 7.24 -6.60
C GLN A 602 10.53 6.67 -5.18
N GLY A 603 9.40 6.99 -4.53
CA GLY A 603 9.17 6.65 -3.12
C GLY A 603 10.29 7.20 -2.24
N ASN A 604 10.59 6.50 -1.14
CA ASN A 604 11.60 6.95 -0.16
C ASN A 604 12.97 6.31 -0.33
N ASP A 605 13.13 5.48 -1.35
CA ASP A 605 14.36 4.77 -1.66
C ASP A 605 15.03 5.48 -2.83
N SER A 606 16.25 5.99 -2.69
CA SER A 606 16.92 6.69 -3.78
C SER A 606 17.54 5.76 -4.82
N ARG A 607 17.54 4.45 -4.59
CA ARG A 607 18.06 3.47 -5.56
C ARG A 607 17.17 3.44 -6.81
N GLU A 608 17.77 3.18 -7.96
CA GLU A 608 17.05 2.92 -9.22
C GLU A 608 16.32 1.57 -9.15
N PHE A 609 15.21 1.41 -9.89
CA PHE A 609 14.37 0.21 -9.80
C PHE A 609 15.12 -1.10 -10.06
N TRP A 610 16.07 -1.11 -11.00
CA TRP A 610 16.85 -2.30 -11.29
C TRP A 610 17.79 -2.69 -10.13
N VAL A 611 18.35 -1.72 -9.42
CA VAL A 611 19.20 -1.96 -8.22
C VAL A 611 18.34 -2.58 -7.13
N ARG A 612 17.15 -2.01 -6.90
CA ARG A 612 16.20 -2.54 -5.92
C ARG A 612 15.78 -3.96 -6.24
N ALA A 613 15.41 -4.24 -7.49
CA ALA A 613 15.01 -5.57 -7.93
C ALA A 613 16.14 -6.60 -7.72
N GLU A 614 17.38 -6.24 -8.08
CA GLU A 614 18.57 -7.07 -7.91
C GLU A 614 18.88 -7.34 -6.42
N GLU A 615 18.95 -6.29 -5.60
CA GLU A 615 19.23 -6.40 -4.17
C GLU A 615 18.12 -7.14 -3.40
N ARG A 616 16.85 -6.92 -3.76
CA ARG A 616 15.70 -7.64 -3.16
C ARG A 616 15.82 -9.13 -3.41
N ASN A 617 16.00 -9.55 -4.66
CA ASN A 617 16.08 -10.98 -4.96
C ASN A 617 17.37 -11.62 -4.41
N ALA A 618 18.48 -10.86 -4.33
CA ALA A 618 19.69 -11.31 -3.64
C ALA A 618 19.47 -11.46 -2.13
N ALA A 619 18.71 -10.56 -1.49
CA ALA A 619 18.36 -10.65 -0.08
C ALA A 619 17.52 -11.88 0.23
N THR A 620 16.54 -12.23 -0.63
CA THR A 620 15.77 -13.48 -0.51
C THR A 620 16.67 -14.71 -0.56
N ALA A 621 17.59 -14.77 -1.53
CA ALA A 621 18.55 -15.87 -1.63
C ALA A 621 19.47 -15.96 -0.39
N LYS A 622 19.90 -14.80 0.13
CA LYS A 622 20.69 -14.72 1.36
C LYS A 622 19.92 -15.22 2.58
N LYS A 623 18.64 -14.85 2.74
CA LYS A 623 17.76 -15.34 3.82
C LYS A 623 17.64 -16.87 3.78
N TYR A 624 17.37 -17.45 2.60
CA TYR A 624 17.36 -18.91 2.40
C TYR A 624 18.70 -19.54 2.81
N HIS A 625 19.82 -18.95 2.38
CA HIS A 625 21.15 -19.45 2.73
C HIS A 625 21.40 -19.42 4.24
N THR A 626 21.05 -18.33 4.93
CA THR A 626 21.20 -18.22 6.40
C THR A 626 20.37 -19.24 7.16
N MET A 627 19.26 -19.72 6.57
CA MET A 627 18.43 -20.79 7.12
C MET A 627 19.02 -22.18 6.93
N GLY A 628 20.14 -22.31 6.20
CA GLY A 628 20.86 -23.56 5.97
C GLY A 628 20.66 -24.17 4.59
N LEU A 629 20.01 -23.45 3.66
CA LEU A 629 19.78 -23.91 2.29
C LEU A 629 20.94 -23.53 1.36
N ALA A 630 20.92 -24.08 0.14
CA ALA A 630 21.94 -23.82 -0.87
C ALA A 630 22.04 -22.32 -1.22
N GLN A 631 23.25 -21.88 -1.56
CA GLN A 631 23.51 -20.49 -1.93
C GLN A 631 23.19 -20.25 -3.41
N TYR A 632 22.40 -19.22 -3.67
CA TYR A 632 22.05 -18.76 -5.03
C TYR A 632 22.40 -17.28 -5.20
N ALA A 633 22.53 -16.82 -6.43
CA ALA A 633 22.80 -15.40 -6.70
C ALA A 633 21.60 -14.53 -6.32
N ALA A 634 20.39 -15.00 -6.65
CA ALA A 634 19.14 -14.33 -6.35
C ALA A 634 17.97 -15.32 -6.41
N MET A 635 16.82 -14.97 -5.81
CA MET A 635 15.58 -15.75 -5.81
C MET A 635 14.36 -14.84 -5.98
N GLU A 636 13.41 -15.26 -6.80
CA GLU A 636 12.06 -14.69 -6.85
C GLU A 636 11.10 -15.57 -6.05
N ALA A 637 10.19 -14.94 -5.31
CA ALA A 637 9.30 -15.62 -4.39
C ALA A 637 7.83 -15.43 -4.78
N PHE A 638 7.04 -16.49 -4.57
CA PHE A 638 5.62 -16.49 -4.87
C PHE A 638 4.83 -17.18 -3.75
N LYS A 639 3.61 -16.69 -3.54
CA LYS A 639 2.60 -17.27 -2.65
C LYS A 639 1.41 -17.73 -3.49
N ARG A 640 0.84 -18.89 -3.20
CA ARG A 640 -0.31 -19.39 -3.93
C ARG A 640 -1.59 -18.75 -3.40
N TYR A 641 -2.46 -18.34 -4.31
CA TYR A 641 -3.80 -17.89 -3.98
C TYR A 641 -4.81 -19.00 -4.30
N PHE A 642 -5.54 -19.45 -3.28
CA PHE A 642 -6.60 -20.44 -3.39
C PHE A 642 -7.95 -19.72 -3.46
N PHE A 643 -8.73 -19.96 -4.52
CA PHE A 643 -9.91 -19.15 -4.85
C PHE A 643 -11.17 -19.94 -5.16
#